data_AF-A0A497CU83-F1
#
_entry.id   AF-A0A497CU83-F1
#
_cell.length_a   1.000
_cell.length_b   1.000
_cell.length_c   1.000
_cell.angle_alpha   90.00
_cell.angle_beta   90.00
_cell.angle_gamma   90.00
#
_symmetry.space_group_name_H-M   'P 1'
#
loop_
_entity.id
_entity.type
_entity.pdbx_description
1 polymer ?
#
loop_
_entity_poly.entity_id
_entity_poly.type
_entity_poly.pdbx_seq_one_letter_code
_entity_poly.pdbx_strand_id
1 'polypeptide(L)'
;MTIYFDRNLLKIIIMKKFNMLPLSIVLLATTFFWTSCLKTDDGGWTDDEKASYQEVLSLQDEVSNNLDEWFLNMDSLDAIDMAHQSFANAPNVSEAFVNSQGIAVQYANGMRGGIYLNPLDGETDKSPESLLNDLQANNNMDLKSIVNKRKMILLNPHYWERSYFTDQIYSISRSNLNRAGIDLSTLYKNEEATVDRFTELSGYGIIQIYSHGWAWPKQENITDIYLLTGETANETTSKKYWNELKTGNIPVTKIAGRNNSYLISERFIENYNDFGKDTVLFYGGFCYSFLGDWPDLVESFADGAYFGFDWKVYTYRNANWSVNLMALMSDTSELQPINTETWMSDSDVEKSYWNSQDERTVHIYYTGDGNLTLWGDVSVNLIAMSSDGTPVSKPGEAGVAYPFKCEVVSNISELDYVWDMGDGSSSVTTSNEVEITWDEDGQYELKVDVKDKSNGNIIGTAKADVQIGDQDVKEFVSSCNNMVFLFGPRYALVWENGRSGDATKGYGDFEWYNNLVWSGLSFTGTLTADDNSYTNNVTGNISGDGQKVSFVVEQNSYDSNSDTHSYYKFTVENYPLDYFNPPSSGNGWASYSVEESQDIQNYVTSFEGRNWDDSGYSMHVSGINWESISVLRIGFYQD
;
A
#
# COMPACT_ATOMS: atom_id res chain seq x y z
N MET A 1 -22.21 -49.45 -4.45
CA MET A 1 -20.99 -48.94 -3.80
C MET A 1 -21.33 -48.76 -2.34
N THR A 2 -20.88 -49.71 -1.51
CA THR A 2 -21.32 -49.89 -0.13
C THR A 2 -20.25 -49.31 0.78
N ILE A 3 -20.57 -48.28 1.56
CA ILE A 3 -19.65 -47.68 2.54
C ILE A 3 -20.00 -48.22 3.92
N TYR A 4 -19.04 -48.93 4.50
CA TYR A 4 -19.04 -49.45 5.86
C TYR A 4 -18.70 -48.32 6.84
N PHE A 5 -19.47 -48.19 7.92
CA PHE A 5 -19.06 -47.49 9.14
C PHE A 5 -18.37 -48.50 10.05
N ASP A 6 -17.14 -48.21 10.48
CA ASP A 6 -16.49 -48.95 11.56
C ASP A 6 -16.27 -48.04 12.78
N ARG A 7 -16.83 -48.48 13.91
CA ARG A 7 -16.63 -47.94 15.25
C ARG A 7 -15.59 -48.83 15.90
N ASN A 8 -14.49 -48.24 16.37
CA ASN A 8 -13.79 -48.54 17.63
C ASN A 8 -12.30 -48.22 17.45
N LEU A 9 -11.76 -47.29 18.23
CA LEU A 9 -10.53 -47.56 18.98
C LEU A 9 -10.35 -46.54 20.11
N LEU A 10 -10.58 -47.04 21.33
CA LEU A 10 -10.23 -46.41 22.60
C LEU A 10 -9.04 -47.21 23.14
N LYS A 11 -7.86 -46.58 23.35
CA LYS A 11 -7.02 -46.66 24.58
C LYS A 11 -5.49 -46.48 24.40
N ILE A 12 -4.97 -45.56 25.24
CA ILE A 12 -3.70 -45.59 26.02
C ILE A 12 -2.43 -45.21 25.21
N ILE A 13 -1.63 -44.19 25.58
CA ILE A 13 -0.51 -44.25 26.55
C ILE A 13 -0.08 -42.83 27.03
N ILE A 14 -0.06 -42.66 28.36
CA ILE A 14 0.96 -42.03 29.26
C ILE A 14 1.62 -40.70 28.85
N MET A 15 1.46 -39.65 29.67
CA MET A 15 2.60 -38.85 30.13
C MET A 15 2.38 -38.01 31.41
N LYS A 16 3.30 -38.27 32.36
CA LYS A 16 3.99 -37.37 33.31
C LYS A 16 3.21 -36.49 34.30
N LYS A 17 3.40 -36.88 35.57
CA LYS A 17 3.29 -36.06 36.79
C LYS A 17 4.09 -34.75 36.68
N PHE A 18 3.45 -33.63 36.98
CA PHE A 18 4.12 -32.41 37.45
C PHE A 18 3.48 -31.92 38.75
N ASN A 19 4.33 -31.34 39.59
CA ASN A 19 4.12 -31.02 40.99
C ASN A 19 2.97 -30.04 41.25
N MET A 20 2.16 -30.36 42.27
CA MET A 20 1.27 -29.39 42.92
C MET A 20 2.07 -28.54 43.92
N LEU A 21 1.99 -27.22 43.78
CA LEU A 21 2.08 -26.26 44.90
C LEU A 21 0.80 -25.39 44.88
N PRO A 22 0.40 -24.83 46.03
CA PRO A 22 -1.01 -24.70 46.35
C PRO A 22 -1.66 -23.42 45.82
N LEU A 23 -2.87 -23.66 45.33
CA LEU A 23 -3.99 -22.75 45.16
C LEU A 23 -4.10 -21.74 46.33
N SER A 24 -3.87 -20.46 46.08
CA SER A 24 -4.32 -19.36 46.93
C SER A 24 -4.31 -18.05 46.12
N ILE A 25 -5.51 -17.50 45.90
CA ILE A 25 -5.78 -16.10 45.51
C ILE A 25 -5.60 -15.76 44.01
N VAL A 26 -6.44 -16.33 43.12
CA VAL A 26 -6.91 -15.68 41.87
C VAL A 26 -8.32 -16.22 41.54
N LEU A 27 -9.31 -15.93 42.40
CA LEU A 27 -10.70 -16.35 42.18
C LEU A 27 -11.69 -15.17 42.28
N LEU A 28 -11.27 -13.96 41.90
CA LEU A 28 -12.15 -12.78 41.98
C LEU A 28 -12.00 -11.74 40.85
N ALA A 29 -11.45 -12.11 39.68
CA ALA A 29 -11.26 -11.17 38.56
C ALA A 29 -11.45 -11.76 37.16
N THR A 30 -12.17 -12.87 37.00
CA THR A 30 -12.45 -13.50 35.69
C THR A 30 -13.94 -13.73 35.41
N THR A 31 -14.83 -13.08 36.15
CA THR A 31 -16.29 -13.14 35.94
C THR A 31 -16.93 -11.79 35.59
N PHE A 32 -16.16 -10.74 35.29
CA PHE A 32 -16.69 -9.38 35.05
C PHE A 32 -16.49 -8.79 33.64
N PHE A 33 -16.08 -9.59 32.64
CA PHE A 33 -15.97 -9.11 31.24
C PHE A 33 -16.62 -10.02 30.19
N TRP A 34 -17.66 -10.77 30.57
CA TRP A 34 -18.56 -11.47 29.63
C TRP A 34 -19.95 -10.83 29.65
N THR A 35 -20.02 -9.51 29.50
CA THR A 35 -21.24 -8.79 29.11
C THR A 35 -21.19 -8.51 27.61
N SER A 36 -21.03 -9.55 26.80
CA SER A 36 -21.31 -9.50 25.37
C SER A 36 -22.73 -10.03 25.17
N CYS A 37 -23.66 -9.11 24.98
CA CYS A 37 -25.00 -9.27 24.39
C CYS A 37 -25.70 -10.63 24.56
N LEU A 38 -26.18 -10.93 25.77
CA LEU A 38 -27.32 -11.84 25.95
C LEU A 38 -28.62 -11.01 25.91
N LYS A 39 -29.09 -10.70 24.71
CA LYS A 39 -30.52 -10.75 24.40
C LYS A 39 -30.61 -11.80 23.30
N THR A 40 -31.24 -12.93 23.54
CA THR A 40 -32.69 -13.02 23.43
C THR A 40 -33.26 -14.01 24.43
N ASP A 41 -34.19 -13.53 25.28
CA ASP A 41 -35.36 -14.33 25.64
C ASP A 41 -35.95 -14.88 24.34
N ASP A 42 -36.27 -16.17 24.32
CA ASP A 42 -36.87 -16.87 23.19
C ASP A 42 -38.17 -16.16 22.77
N GLY A 43 -38.04 -15.19 21.85
CA GLY A 43 -39.13 -14.40 21.30
C GLY A 43 -40.05 -15.31 20.51
N GLY A 44 -40.94 -16.02 21.20
CA GLY A 44 -42.05 -16.69 20.57
C GLY A 44 -43.12 -15.66 20.26
N TRP A 45 -43.49 -15.55 18.98
CA TRP A 45 -44.72 -14.89 18.62
C TRP A 45 -45.94 -15.60 19.24
N THR A 46 -47.00 -14.88 19.56
CA THR A 46 -48.26 -15.46 20.03
C THR A 46 -48.97 -16.20 18.88
N ASP A 47 -50.00 -17.01 19.20
CA ASP A 47 -50.82 -17.66 18.18
C ASP A 47 -51.49 -16.63 17.25
N ASP A 48 -51.88 -15.46 17.78
CA ASP A 48 -52.45 -14.36 17.00
C ASP A 48 -51.43 -13.74 16.06
N GLU A 49 -50.19 -13.55 16.52
CA GLU A 49 -49.09 -13.03 15.71
C GLU A 49 -48.71 -14.02 14.59
N LYS A 50 -48.67 -15.32 14.91
CA LYS A 50 -48.50 -16.39 13.90
C LYS A 50 -49.62 -16.37 12.86
N ALA A 51 -50.88 -16.26 13.29
CA ALA A 51 -52.02 -16.19 12.39
C ALA A 51 -51.92 -14.95 11.48
N SER A 52 -51.54 -13.80 12.05
CA SER A 52 -51.34 -12.56 11.30
C SER A 52 -50.24 -12.68 10.24
N TYR A 53 -49.12 -13.31 10.56
CA TYR A 53 -48.07 -13.61 9.58
C TYR A 53 -48.56 -14.52 8.46
N GLN A 54 -49.28 -15.59 8.79
CA GLN A 54 -49.80 -16.54 7.79
C GLN A 54 -50.84 -15.88 6.86
N GLU A 55 -51.63 -14.94 7.37
CA GLU A 55 -52.55 -14.14 6.57
C GLU A 55 -51.81 -13.30 5.51
N VAL A 56 -50.68 -12.68 5.89
CA VAL A 56 -49.82 -11.93 4.96
C VAL A 56 -49.29 -12.85 3.85
N LEU A 57 -48.71 -14.00 4.20
CA LEU A 57 -48.17 -14.92 3.20
C LEU A 57 -49.26 -15.48 2.28
N SER A 58 -50.42 -15.83 2.84
CA SER A 58 -51.54 -16.37 2.08
C SER A 58 -52.05 -15.37 1.05
N LEU A 59 -52.14 -14.09 1.43
CA LEU A 59 -52.53 -13.03 0.50
C LEU A 59 -51.48 -12.82 -0.60
N GLN A 60 -50.19 -12.83 -0.26
CA GLN A 60 -49.12 -12.74 -1.26
C GLN A 60 -49.16 -13.92 -2.25
N ASP A 61 -49.37 -15.14 -1.76
CA ASP A 61 -49.50 -16.33 -2.59
C ASP A 61 -50.74 -16.26 -3.48
N GLU A 62 -51.90 -15.85 -2.93
CA GLU A 62 -53.13 -15.66 -3.71
C GLU A 62 -52.92 -14.65 -4.85
N VAL A 63 -52.40 -13.47 -4.55
CA VAL A 63 -52.18 -12.43 -5.56
C VAL A 63 -51.14 -12.88 -6.58
N SER A 64 -50.05 -13.52 -6.16
CA SER A 64 -49.03 -14.04 -7.08
C SER A 64 -49.57 -15.11 -8.01
N ASN A 65 -50.39 -16.04 -7.52
CA ASN A 65 -50.98 -17.09 -8.35
C ASN A 65 -51.95 -16.50 -9.39
N ASN A 66 -52.75 -15.50 -8.98
CA ASN A 66 -53.63 -14.79 -9.90
C ASN A 66 -52.83 -13.99 -10.93
N LEU A 67 -51.70 -13.39 -10.52
CA LEU A 67 -50.86 -12.59 -11.39
C LEU A 67 -50.23 -13.42 -12.52
N ASP A 68 -49.80 -14.65 -12.24
CA ASP A 68 -49.34 -15.58 -13.28
C ASP A 68 -50.44 -15.86 -14.32
N GLU A 69 -51.69 -16.03 -13.89
CA GLU A 69 -52.83 -16.18 -14.80
C GLU A 69 -53.12 -14.89 -15.57
N TRP A 70 -53.01 -13.72 -14.93
CA TRP A 70 -53.24 -12.43 -15.59
C TRP A 70 -52.18 -12.16 -16.65
N PHE A 71 -50.90 -12.40 -16.39
CA PHE A 71 -49.85 -12.25 -17.40
C PHE A 71 -50.06 -13.13 -18.66
N LEU A 72 -50.81 -14.23 -18.55
CA LEU A 72 -51.17 -15.08 -19.70
C LEU A 72 -52.37 -14.54 -20.51
N ASN A 73 -53.21 -13.70 -19.91
CA ASN A 73 -54.52 -13.36 -20.46
C ASN A 73 -54.76 -11.85 -20.66
N MET A 74 -53.90 -10.98 -20.16
CA MET A 74 -54.00 -9.52 -20.33
C MET A 74 -52.62 -8.84 -20.48
N ASP A 75 -52.63 -7.53 -20.74
CA ASP A 75 -51.42 -6.73 -20.81
C ASP A 75 -50.68 -6.73 -19.46
N SER A 76 -49.34 -6.64 -19.48
CA SER A 76 -48.57 -6.72 -18.24
C SER A 76 -48.85 -5.55 -17.29
N LEU A 77 -49.16 -4.36 -17.80
CA LEU A 77 -49.53 -3.22 -16.96
C LEU A 77 -50.91 -3.42 -16.34
N ASP A 78 -51.87 -3.98 -17.09
CA ASP A 78 -53.21 -4.30 -16.58
C ASP A 78 -53.13 -5.39 -15.50
N ALA A 79 -52.30 -6.41 -15.69
CA ALA A 79 -52.07 -7.47 -14.71
C ALA A 79 -51.47 -6.92 -13.40
N ILE A 80 -50.50 -5.99 -13.50
CA ILE A 80 -49.91 -5.32 -12.34
C ILE A 80 -50.94 -4.45 -11.62
N ASP A 81 -51.76 -3.69 -12.35
CA ASP A 81 -52.83 -2.88 -11.76
C ASP A 81 -53.87 -3.75 -11.04
N MET A 82 -54.24 -4.90 -11.60
CA MET A 82 -55.11 -5.86 -10.94
C MET A 82 -54.50 -6.40 -9.64
N ALA A 83 -53.22 -6.76 -9.63
CA ALA A 83 -52.53 -7.21 -8.43
C ALA A 83 -52.45 -6.10 -7.36
N HIS A 84 -52.20 -4.86 -7.78
CA HIS A 84 -52.23 -3.70 -6.88
C HIS A 84 -53.61 -3.51 -6.26
N GLN A 85 -54.68 -3.55 -7.07
CA GLN A 85 -56.06 -3.45 -6.59
C GLN A 85 -56.42 -4.60 -5.64
N SER A 86 -55.94 -5.82 -5.89
CA SER A 86 -56.14 -6.97 -4.98
C SER A 86 -55.54 -6.71 -3.61
N PHE A 87 -54.31 -6.18 -3.52
CA PHE A 87 -53.75 -5.78 -2.23
C PHE A 87 -54.50 -4.59 -1.62
N ALA A 88 -54.78 -3.54 -2.39
CA ALA A 88 -55.42 -2.32 -1.89
C ALA A 88 -56.83 -2.57 -1.32
N ASN A 89 -57.54 -3.59 -1.81
CA ASN A 89 -58.86 -3.97 -1.31
C ASN A 89 -58.82 -5.00 -0.17
N ALA A 90 -57.66 -5.56 0.16
CA ALA A 90 -57.54 -6.55 1.23
C ALA A 90 -57.64 -5.89 2.61
N PRO A 91 -58.44 -6.44 3.55
CA PRO A 91 -58.75 -5.79 4.82
C PRO A 91 -57.55 -5.66 5.78
N ASN A 92 -56.51 -6.49 5.60
CA ASN A 92 -55.29 -6.45 6.40
C ASN A 92 -54.17 -5.61 5.76
N VAL A 93 -54.43 -4.96 4.62
CA VAL A 93 -53.49 -4.05 3.95
C VAL A 93 -53.84 -2.61 4.32
N SER A 94 -52.83 -1.84 4.71
CA SER A 94 -52.98 -0.41 4.99
C SER A 94 -52.64 0.46 3.78
N GLU A 95 -51.58 0.10 3.04
CA GLU A 95 -51.14 0.81 1.85
C GLU A 95 -50.54 -0.17 0.84
N ALA A 96 -50.72 0.09 -0.46
CA ALA A 96 -50.11 -0.66 -1.55
C ALA A 96 -49.64 0.29 -2.66
N PHE A 97 -48.46 0.06 -3.21
CA PHE A 97 -47.80 0.90 -4.19
C PHE A 97 -47.25 0.06 -5.34
N VAL A 98 -47.52 0.47 -6.58
CA VAL A 98 -46.83 -0.06 -7.75
C VAL A 98 -45.51 0.67 -7.92
N ASN A 99 -44.43 -0.08 -8.13
CA ASN A 99 -43.12 0.46 -8.49
C ASN A 99 -42.49 -0.37 -9.64
N SER A 100 -41.33 0.05 -10.12
CA SER A 100 -40.65 -0.59 -11.26
C SER A 100 -40.17 -2.01 -10.99
N GLN A 101 -40.05 -2.40 -9.72
CA GLN A 101 -39.58 -3.71 -9.27
C GLN A 101 -40.72 -4.64 -8.85
N GLY A 102 -41.93 -4.11 -8.64
CA GLY A 102 -43.11 -4.89 -8.26
C GLY A 102 -44.16 -4.07 -7.50
N ILE A 103 -44.78 -4.70 -6.49
CA ILE A 103 -45.84 -4.11 -5.67
C ILE A 103 -45.37 -4.13 -4.21
N ALA A 104 -45.19 -2.94 -3.62
CA ALA A 104 -44.85 -2.74 -2.23
C ALA A 104 -46.13 -2.60 -1.38
N VAL A 105 -46.21 -3.32 -0.26
CA VAL A 105 -47.43 -3.45 0.55
C VAL A 105 -47.11 -3.29 2.04
N GLN A 106 -47.70 -2.27 2.66
CA GLN A 106 -47.66 -2.06 4.11
C GLN A 106 -48.93 -2.69 4.71
N TYR A 107 -48.75 -3.68 5.57
CA TYR A 107 -49.86 -4.37 6.24
C TYR A 107 -50.26 -3.66 7.54
N ALA A 108 -51.52 -3.83 7.93
CA ALA A 108 -52.10 -3.20 9.12
C ALA A 108 -51.45 -3.67 10.44
N ASN A 109 -50.78 -4.83 10.42
CA ASN A 109 -50.01 -5.35 11.56
C ASN A 109 -48.58 -4.76 11.65
N GLY A 110 -48.22 -3.82 10.77
CA GLY A 110 -46.90 -3.18 10.71
C GLY A 110 -45.91 -3.87 9.76
N MET A 111 -46.18 -5.10 9.32
CA MET A 111 -45.31 -5.79 8.36
C MET A 111 -45.23 -5.06 7.03
N ARG A 112 -44.07 -5.18 6.38
CA ARG A 112 -43.83 -4.77 4.99
C ARG A 112 -43.60 -6.00 4.12
N GLY A 113 -43.98 -5.92 2.86
CA GLY A 113 -43.85 -7.02 1.92
C GLY A 113 -44.52 -6.71 0.59
N GLY A 114 -44.93 -7.73 -0.15
CA GLY A 114 -45.65 -7.60 -1.41
C GLY A 114 -45.17 -8.59 -2.46
N ILE A 115 -45.14 -8.18 -3.73
CA ILE A 115 -44.64 -9.00 -4.84
C ILE A 115 -43.45 -8.31 -5.49
N TYR A 116 -42.32 -9.00 -5.61
CA TYR A 116 -41.14 -8.58 -6.35
C TYR A 116 -41.17 -9.26 -7.72
N LEU A 117 -41.51 -8.52 -8.77
CA LEU A 117 -41.75 -9.03 -10.12
C LEU A 117 -40.49 -9.14 -10.96
N ASN A 118 -39.66 -8.12 -10.89
CA ASN A 118 -38.51 -8.00 -11.77
C ASN A 118 -37.32 -7.51 -10.94
N PRO A 119 -36.46 -8.42 -10.45
CA PRO A 119 -35.08 -8.04 -10.19
C PRO A 119 -34.52 -7.56 -11.53
N LEU A 120 -34.49 -6.23 -11.75
CA LEU A 120 -34.18 -5.57 -13.02
C LEU A 120 -32.71 -5.77 -13.48
N ASP A 121 -32.24 -7.01 -13.56
CA ASP A 121 -30.97 -7.38 -14.16
C ASP A 121 -31.23 -7.59 -15.66
N GLY A 122 -30.84 -6.61 -16.49
CA GLY A 122 -31.11 -6.63 -17.93
C GLY A 122 -30.59 -7.92 -18.60
N GLU A 123 -31.45 -8.61 -19.35
CA GLU A 123 -31.16 -9.90 -20.01
C GLU A 123 -30.10 -9.83 -21.13
N THR A 124 -29.52 -8.66 -21.42
CA THR A 124 -28.80 -8.42 -22.69
C THR A 124 -27.32 -8.05 -22.59
N ASP A 125 -26.74 -7.90 -21.40
CA ASP A 125 -25.33 -7.49 -21.31
C ASP A 125 -24.38 -8.69 -21.48
N LYS A 126 -24.24 -9.11 -22.74
CA LYS A 126 -23.10 -9.91 -23.21
C LYS A 126 -21.84 -9.14 -22.86
N SER A 127 -21.10 -9.65 -21.87
CA SER A 127 -19.75 -9.24 -21.45
C SER A 127 -18.95 -8.61 -22.60
N PRO A 128 -18.74 -7.28 -22.57
CA PRO A 128 -17.57 -6.69 -23.15
C PRO A 128 -16.49 -6.58 -22.08
N GLU A 129 -15.28 -6.94 -22.46
CA GLU A 129 -14.01 -6.64 -21.79
C GLU A 129 -13.64 -7.47 -20.56
N SER A 130 -12.42 -8.01 -20.62
CA SER A 130 -11.77 -8.62 -19.47
C SER A 130 -11.67 -7.59 -18.36
N LEU A 131 -12.01 -7.98 -17.14
CA LEU A 131 -11.60 -7.28 -15.93
C LEU A 131 -10.10 -6.95 -16.06
N LEU A 132 -9.78 -5.67 -15.90
CA LEU A 132 -8.52 -4.96 -16.16
C LEU A 132 -7.23 -5.82 -16.08
N ASN A 133 -6.33 -5.60 -17.04
CA ASN A 133 -4.99 -6.19 -17.09
C ASN A 133 -3.84 -5.25 -16.70
N ASP A 134 -4.03 -3.93 -16.55
CA ASP A 134 -2.94 -3.02 -16.17
C ASP A 134 -3.50 -1.80 -15.43
N LEU A 135 -2.85 -1.42 -14.33
CA LEU A 135 -3.17 -0.24 -13.49
C LEU A 135 -1.86 0.49 -13.15
N GLN A 136 -1.91 1.82 -13.03
CA GLN A 136 -0.76 2.67 -12.71
C GLN A 136 -1.00 3.52 -11.44
N ALA A 137 0.10 3.78 -10.75
CA ALA A 137 0.28 4.53 -9.51
C ALA A 137 -0.11 6.02 -9.52
N ASN A 138 -0.57 6.55 -8.37
CA ASN A 138 -0.55 8.00 -8.08
C ASN A 138 -0.21 8.31 -6.61
N ASN A 139 0.42 9.48 -6.38
CA ASN A 139 1.31 9.79 -5.24
C ASN A 139 0.70 10.48 -3.99
N ASN A 140 1.32 10.16 -2.84
CA ASN A 140 1.53 10.91 -1.57
C ASN A 140 0.34 11.61 -0.87
N MET A 141 -0.15 11.00 0.22
CA MET A 141 -0.98 11.63 1.25
C MET A 141 -0.70 11.05 2.65
N ASP A 142 -0.86 11.87 3.70
CA ASP A 142 -0.79 11.45 5.11
C ASP A 142 -1.99 10.56 5.47
N LEU A 143 -1.73 9.33 5.88
CA LEU A 143 -2.75 8.29 6.10
C LEU A 143 -3.18 8.25 7.57
N LYS A 144 -4.48 8.31 7.85
CA LYS A 144 -5.01 8.32 9.23
C LYS A 144 -5.99 7.22 9.57
N SER A 145 -6.65 6.61 8.59
CA SER A 145 -7.67 5.60 8.82
C SER A 145 -7.34 4.32 8.07
N ILE A 146 -7.20 3.23 8.80
CA ILE A 146 -6.85 1.92 8.26
C ILE A 146 -7.85 0.90 8.76
N VAL A 147 -8.35 0.04 7.87
CA VAL A 147 -9.23 -1.06 8.29
C VAL A 147 -8.55 -1.88 9.40
N ASN A 148 -9.19 -1.91 10.56
CA ASN A 148 -8.52 -2.39 11.78
C ASN A 148 -8.71 -3.90 12.00
N LYS A 149 -9.62 -4.54 11.25
CA LYS A 149 -9.78 -5.99 11.18
C LYS A 149 -9.25 -6.51 9.85
N ARG A 150 -8.36 -7.50 9.90
CA ARG A 150 -7.71 -8.12 8.73
C ARG A 150 -8.55 -9.23 8.11
N LYS A 151 -9.87 -9.03 8.02
CA LYS A 151 -10.81 -10.00 7.49
C LYS A 151 -11.82 -9.34 6.59
N MET A 152 -12.18 -10.03 5.51
CA MET A 152 -13.27 -9.67 4.63
C MET A 152 -14.35 -10.75 4.63
N ILE A 153 -15.61 -10.30 4.61
CA ILE A 153 -16.78 -11.11 4.34
C ILE A 153 -17.41 -10.70 3.02
N LEU A 154 -17.71 -11.68 2.17
CA LEU A 154 -18.48 -11.51 0.94
C LEU A 154 -19.80 -12.27 1.04
N LEU A 155 -20.93 -11.57 0.95
CA LEU A 155 -22.24 -12.19 0.91
C LEU A 155 -22.83 -12.02 -0.49
N ASN A 156 -23.14 -13.12 -1.17
CA ASN A 156 -23.96 -13.09 -2.38
C ASN A 156 -25.21 -13.99 -2.21
N PRO A 157 -26.32 -13.40 -1.72
CA PRO A 157 -27.63 -14.03 -1.65
C PRO A 157 -28.16 -14.65 -2.94
N HIS A 158 -27.71 -14.17 -4.09
CA HIS A 158 -28.22 -14.57 -5.41
C HIS A 158 -27.08 -15.06 -6.30
N TYR A 159 -26.17 -15.83 -5.71
CA TYR A 159 -25.02 -16.37 -6.41
C TYR A 159 -25.38 -17.17 -7.68
N TRP A 160 -26.51 -17.88 -7.69
CA TRP A 160 -26.93 -18.68 -8.85
C TRP A 160 -27.06 -17.86 -10.15
N GLU A 161 -27.47 -16.58 -10.09
CA GLU A 161 -27.60 -15.71 -11.28
C GLU A 161 -26.32 -14.89 -11.56
N ARG A 162 -25.46 -14.70 -10.54
CA ARG A 162 -24.25 -13.84 -10.62
C ARG A 162 -22.95 -14.61 -10.37
N SER A 163 -22.98 -15.93 -10.53
CA SER A 163 -21.89 -16.83 -10.13
C SER A 163 -20.58 -16.44 -10.80
N TYR A 164 -20.62 -16.19 -12.11
CA TYR A 164 -19.47 -15.73 -12.89
C TYR A 164 -18.77 -14.51 -12.28
N PHE A 165 -19.52 -13.42 -12.06
CA PHE A 165 -18.96 -12.19 -11.50
C PHE A 165 -18.52 -12.35 -10.05
N THR A 166 -19.25 -13.16 -9.27
CA THR A 166 -18.90 -13.39 -7.86
C THR A 166 -17.64 -14.19 -7.71
N ASP A 167 -17.43 -15.20 -8.56
CA ASP A 167 -16.21 -15.98 -8.56
C ASP A 167 -15.01 -15.12 -9.02
N GLN A 168 -15.23 -14.16 -9.93
CA GLN A 168 -14.22 -13.17 -10.29
C GLN A 168 -13.89 -12.21 -9.15
N ILE A 169 -14.91 -11.62 -8.50
CA ILE A 169 -14.73 -10.79 -7.30
C ILE A 169 -13.93 -11.58 -6.26
N TYR A 170 -14.37 -12.79 -5.93
CA TYR A 170 -13.71 -13.62 -4.94
C TYR A 170 -12.26 -13.94 -5.31
N SER A 171 -12.00 -14.37 -6.55
CA SER A 171 -10.66 -14.75 -7.00
C SER A 171 -9.69 -13.56 -7.02
N ILE A 172 -10.12 -12.42 -7.58
CA ILE A 172 -9.26 -11.26 -7.76
C ILE A 172 -9.06 -10.56 -6.41
N SER A 173 -10.14 -10.31 -5.66
CA SER A 173 -10.04 -9.68 -4.34
C SER A 173 -9.20 -10.53 -3.40
N ARG A 174 -9.34 -11.86 -3.38
CA ARG A 174 -8.48 -12.72 -2.54
C ARG A 174 -6.99 -12.56 -2.87
N SER A 175 -6.64 -12.54 -4.15
CA SER A 175 -5.23 -12.39 -4.55
C SER A 175 -4.66 -11.02 -4.17
N ASN A 176 -5.44 -9.96 -4.29
CA ASN A 176 -4.98 -8.60 -4.04
C ASN A 176 -4.99 -8.28 -2.54
N LEU A 177 -6.08 -8.60 -1.82
CA LEU A 177 -6.20 -8.37 -0.38
C LEU A 177 -5.15 -9.10 0.45
N ASN A 178 -4.74 -10.30 0.02
CA ASN A 178 -3.65 -11.03 0.65
C ASN A 178 -2.34 -10.22 0.65
N ARG A 179 -2.10 -9.34 -0.33
CA ARG A 179 -0.91 -8.47 -0.36
C ARG A 179 -0.95 -7.43 0.75
N ALA A 180 -2.13 -6.88 1.04
CA ALA A 180 -2.40 -5.97 2.15
C ALA A 180 -2.59 -6.69 3.51
N GLY A 181 -2.31 -7.99 3.58
CA GLY A 181 -2.46 -8.80 4.80
C GLY A 181 -3.92 -8.96 5.26
N ILE A 182 -4.89 -8.88 4.33
CA ILE A 182 -6.33 -9.03 4.62
C ILE A 182 -6.80 -10.38 4.08
N ASP A 183 -7.38 -11.21 4.96
CA ASP A 183 -7.91 -12.52 4.59
C ASP A 183 -9.36 -12.40 4.11
N LEU A 184 -9.63 -12.85 2.88
CA LEU A 184 -10.99 -13.12 2.41
C LEU A 184 -11.48 -14.45 2.99
N SER A 185 -11.79 -14.40 4.28
CA SER A 185 -12.02 -15.59 5.11
C SER A 185 -13.40 -16.23 4.89
N THR A 186 -14.36 -15.48 4.33
CA THR A 186 -15.77 -15.91 4.36
C THR A 186 -16.53 -15.47 3.11
N LEU A 187 -17.15 -16.46 2.45
CA LEU A 187 -18.05 -16.26 1.32
C LEU A 187 -19.33 -17.05 1.58
N TYR A 188 -20.47 -16.36 1.65
CA TYR A 188 -21.80 -16.99 1.74
C TYR A 188 -22.53 -16.87 0.40
N LYS A 189 -22.98 -18.00 -0.14
CA LYS A 189 -23.66 -18.09 -1.45
C LYS A 189 -25.11 -18.51 -1.29
N ASN A 190 -26.01 -17.91 -2.08
CA ASN A 190 -27.42 -18.29 -2.13
C ASN A 190 -28.04 -18.37 -0.73
N GLU A 191 -28.71 -19.48 -0.40
CA GLU A 191 -29.35 -19.75 0.89
C GLU A 191 -28.41 -19.73 2.10
N GLU A 192 -27.09 -19.73 1.92
CA GLU A 192 -26.14 -19.56 3.03
C GLU A 192 -26.10 -18.12 3.55
N ALA A 193 -26.47 -17.13 2.72
CA ALA A 193 -26.56 -15.73 3.10
C ALA A 193 -27.91 -15.45 3.79
N THR A 194 -28.10 -16.09 4.95
CA THR A 194 -29.31 -16.02 5.77
C THR A 194 -29.45 -14.69 6.50
N VAL A 195 -30.65 -14.42 7.05
CA VAL A 195 -30.88 -13.26 7.93
C VAL A 195 -29.89 -13.29 9.12
N ASP A 196 -29.63 -14.47 9.68
CA ASP A 196 -28.65 -14.65 10.75
C ASP A 196 -27.24 -14.20 10.35
N ARG A 197 -26.78 -14.46 9.12
CA ARG A 197 -25.45 -14.03 8.68
C ARG A 197 -25.29 -12.51 8.61
N PHE A 198 -26.38 -11.78 8.36
CA PHE A 198 -26.36 -10.32 8.41
C PHE A 198 -26.31 -9.75 9.84
N THR A 199 -26.46 -10.60 10.87
CA THR A 199 -26.20 -10.25 12.29
C THR A 199 -24.78 -10.56 12.75
N GLU A 200 -23.91 -11.05 11.85
CA GLU A 200 -22.55 -11.54 12.14
C GLU A 200 -21.50 -10.76 11.32
N LEU A 201 -21.73 -9.47 11.09
CA LEU A 201 -20.85 -8.61 10.28
C LEU A 201 -19.80 -7.86 11.12
N SER A 202 -20.02 -7.67 12.42
CA SER A 202 -18.99 -7.12 13.32
C SER A 202 -17.72 -7.99 13.33
N GLY A 203 -16.55 -7.36 13.44
CA GLY A 203 -15.26 -8.06 13.44
C GLY A 203 -14.68 -8.33 12.04
N TYR A 204 -15.33 -7.86 10.97
CA TYR A 204 -14.77 -7.76 9.63
C TYR A 204 -14.36 -6.32 9.33
N GLY A 205 -13.25 -6.14 8.62
CA GLY A 205 -12.74 -4.80 8.24
C GLY A 205 -13.20 -4.41 6.84
N ILE A 206 -13.56 -5.41 6.03
CA ILE A 206 -14.22 -5.21 4.74
C ILE A 206 -15.49 -6.05 4.74
N ILE A 207 -16.63 -5.39 4.49
CA ILE A 207 -17.92 -6.06 4.33
C ILE A 207 -18.39 -5.77 2.92
N GLN A 208 -18.53 -6.83 2.11
CA GLN A 208 -19.05 -6.71 0.78
C GLN A 208 -20.34 -7.52 0.62
N ILE A 209 -21.38 -6.84 0.19
CA ILE A 209 -22.67 -7.45 -0.13
C ILE A 209 -22.88 -7.32 -1.63
N TYR A 210 -23.26 -8.40 -2.30
CA TYR A 210 -23.56 -8.40 -3.71
C TYR A 210 -24.94 -9.02 -3.95
N SER A 211 -25.97 -8.19 -4.11
CA SER A 211 -27.38 -8.65 -4.11
C SER A 211 -28.31 -7.69 -4.86
N HIS A 212 -29.62 -7.94 -4.78
CA HIS A 212 -30.67 -7.02 -5.21
C HIS A 212 -31.06 -6.06 -4.10
N GLY A 213 -31.32 -4.81 -4.50
CA GLY A 213 -31.96 -3.81 -3.65
C GLY A 213 -33.41 -3.60 -4.10
N TRP A 214 -34.30 -3.30 -3.16
CA TRP A 214 -35.70 -3.00 -3.44
C TRP A 214 -36.04 -1.60 -2.92
N ALA A 215 -36.43 -0.72 -3.83
CA ALA A 215 -36.82 0.65 -3.56
C ALA A 215 -38.20 0.71 -2.90
N TRP A 216 -38.29 1.29 -1.71
CA TRP A 216 -39.53 1.41 -0.95
C TRP A 216 -39.94 2.88 -0.72
N PRO A 217 -41.25 3.21 -0.81
CA PRO A 217 -42.30 2.40 -1.41
C PRO A 217 -42.21 2.38 -2.94
N LYS A 218 -41.61 3.40 -3.54
CA LYS A 218 -41.43 3.54 -5.00
C LYS A 218 -40.15 4.30 -5.35
N GLN A 219 -39.65 4.07 -6.55
CA GLN A 219 -38.36 4.57 -7.03
C GLN A 219 -38.28 6.10 -7.14
N GLU A 220 -39.38 6.79 -7.41
CA GLU A 220 -39.43 8.26 -7.52
C GLU A 220 -39.50 8.95 -6.16
N ASN A 221 -39.75 8.20 -5.08
CA ASN A 221 -39.88 8.70 -3.72
C ASN A 221 -39.43 7.61 -2.73
N ILE A 222 -38.14 7.28 -2.82
CA ILE A 222 -37.49 6.28 -1.97
C ILE A 222 -37.41 6.83 -0.55
N THR A 223 -37.98 6.10 0.40
CA THR A 223 -37.81 6.33 1.84
C THR A 223 -36.90 5.29 2.48
N ASP A 224 -36.97 4.05 2.01
CA ASP A 224 -36.15 2.95 2.51
C ASP A 224 -35.66 2.10 1.33
N ILE A 225 -34.52 1.43 1.50
CA ILE A 225 -34.01 0.44 0.54
C ILE A 225 -33.83 -0.88 1.26
N TYR A 226 -34.32 -1.96 0.66
CA TYR A 226 -34.21 -3.28 1.24
C TYR A 226 -33.29 -4.18 0.44
N LEU A 227 -32.34 -4.79 1.13
CA LEU A 227 -31.42 -5.77 0.60
C LEU A 227 -32.06 -7.17 0.61
N LEU A 228 -32.12 -7.83 -0.54
CA LEU A 228 -32.64 -9.19 -0.64
C LEU A 228 -31.65 -10.21 -0.07
N THR A 229 -32.11 -11.06 0.84
CA THR A 229 -31.32 -12.15 1.43
C THR A 229 -31.45 -13.44 0.61
N GLY A 230 -30.63 -14.45 0.94
CA GLY A 230 -30.70 -15.76 0.28
C GLY A 230 -31.76 -16.67 0.89
N GLU A 231 -32.35 -16.27 2.01
CA GLU A 231 -33.21 -17.11 2.82
C GLU A 231 -34.67 -17.02 2.38
N THR A 232 -35.25 -18.20 2.11
CA THR A 232 -36.70 -18.35 1.94
C THR A 232 -37.39 -18.17 3.30
N ALA A 233 -38.48 -17.42 3.29
CA ALA A 233 -39.29 -17.18 4.48
C ALA A 233 -39.75 -18.49 5.12
N ASN A 234 -39.57 -18.59 6.43
CA ASN A 234 -39.84 -19.79 7.21
C ASN A 234 -40.22 -19.42 8.65
N GLU A 235 -40.98 -20.30 9.31
CA GLU A 235 -41.49 -20.03 10.66
C GLU A 235 -40.38 -19.80 11.70
N THR A 236 -39.25 -20.49 11.61
CA THR A 236 -38.16 -20.37 12.58
C THR A 236 -37.58 -18.96 12.61
N THR A 237 -37.19 -18.42 11.46
CA THR A 237 -36.60 -17.08 11.35
C THR A 237 -37.64 -15.99 11.57
N SER A 238 -38.87 -16.17 11.08
CA SER A 238 -39.95 -15.21 11.32
C SER A 238 -40.31 -15.09 12.79
N LYS A 239 -40.33 -16.21 13.52
CA LYS A 239 -40.52 -16.23 14.97
C LYS A 239 -39.38 -15.49 15.68
N LYS A 240 -38.12 -15.83 15.34
CA LYS A 240 -36.92 -15.22 15.95
C LYS A 240 -36.88 -13.70 15.79
N TYR A 241 -37.25 -13.19 14.61
CA TYR A 241 -37.15 -11.77 14.26
C TYR A 241 -38.51 -11.06 14.17
N TRP A 242 -39.55 -11.59 14.83
CA TRP A 242 -40.91 -11.08 14.66
C TRP A 242 -41.07 -9.57 14.89
N ASN A 243 -40.34 -9.00 15.85
CA ASN A 243 -40.38 -7.56 16.07
C ASN A 243 -39.83 -6.76 14.88
N GLU A 244 -38.75 -7.25 14.24
CA GLU A 244 -38.16 -6.62 13.04
C GLU A 244 -39.09 -6.75 11.83
N LEU A 245 -39.86 -7.85 11.74
CA LEU A 245 -40.93 -7.97 10.74
C LEU A 245 -42.02 -6.91 10.98
N LYS A 246 -42.49 -6.74 12.22
CA LYS A 246 -43.53 -5.77 12.58
C LYS A 246 -43.11 -4.31 12.42
N THR A 247 -41.83 -3.99 12.62
CA THR A 247 -41.31 -2.62 12.40
C THR A 247 -40.98 -2.36 10.94
N GLY A 248 -41.03 -3.38 10.08
CA GLY A 248 -40.70 -3.27 8.67
C GLY A 248 -39.19 -3.26 8.40
N ASN A 249 -38.35 -3.60 9.39
CA ASN A 249 -36.91 -3.72 9.19
C ASN A 249 -36.54 -5.00 8.41
N ILE A 250 -37.38 -6.04 8.49
CA ILE A 250 -37.32 -7.26 7.69
C ILE A 250 -38.63 -7.43 6.90
N PRO A 251 -38.73 -6.91 5.67
CA PRO A 251 -39.86 -7.22 4.81
C PRO A 251 -39.87 -8.69 4.38
N VAL A 252 -41.07 -9.25 4.22
CA VAL A 252 -41.29 -10.59 3.65
C VAL A 252 -42.00 -10.44 2.32
N THR A 253 -41.34 -10.80 1.23
CA THR A 253 -41.83 -10.49 -0.12
C THR A 253 -41.85 -11.74 -0.97
N LYS A 254 -42.94 -11.93 -1.73
CA LYS A 254 -43.06 -12.96 -2.74
C LYS A 254 -42.23 -12.57 -3.96
N ILE A 255 -41.22 -13.35 -4.28
CA ILE A 255 -40.48 -13.17 -5.52
C ILE A 255 -41.24 -13.91 -6.63
N ALA A 256 -41.52 -13.26 -7.76
CA ALA A 256 -42.26 -13.87 -8.86
C ALA A 256 -41.63 -15.19 -9.31
N GLY A 257 -42.46 -16.22 -9.46
CA GLY A 257 -42.02 -17.59 -9.77
C GLY A 257 -41.27 -18.31 -8.65
N ARG A 258 -41.22 -17.77 -7.42
CA ARG A 258 -40.49 -18.33 -6.27
C ARG A 258 -41.29 -18.22 -4.97
N ASN A 259 -40.70 -18.74 -3.90
CA ASN A 259 -41.25 -18.60 -2.56
C ASN A 259 -41.01 -17.18 -2.01
N ASN A 260 -41.65 -16.89 -0.89
CA ASN A 260 -41.40 -15.67 -0.13
C ASN A 260 -39.96 -15.65 0.37
N SER A 261 -39.30 -14.50 0.31
CA SER A 261 -37.94 -14.29 0.78
C SER A 261 -37.88 -13.13 1.76
N TYR A 262 -36.90 -13.16 2.65
CA TYR A 262 -36.62 -12.02 3.52
C TYR A 262 -35.78 -10.99 2.78
N LEU A 263 -36.12 -9.71 3.01
CA LEU A 263 -35.21 -8.61 2.77
C LEU A 263 -34.85 -7.95 4.10
N ILE A 264 -33.78 -7.18 4.14
CA ILE A 264 -33.33 -6.46 5.34
C ILE A 264 -33.01 -5.00 5.03
N SER A 265 -33.25 -4.13 6.01
CA SER A 265 -32.87 -2.72 6.00
C SER A 265 -31.47 -2.50 6.58
N GLU A 266 -30.95 -1.29 6.38
CA GLU A 266 -29.78 -0.77 7.10
C GLU A 266 -29.96 -0.81 8.62
N ARG A 267 -31.14 -0.42 9.14
CA ARG A 267 -31.45 -0.47 10.58
C ARG A 267 -31.33 -1.88 11.17
N PHE A 268 -31.69 -2.91 10.41
CA PHE A 268 -31.48 -4.29 10.86
C PHE A 268 -29.99 -4.60 11.03
N ILE A 269 -29.14 -4.16 10.09
CA ILE A 269 -27.70 -4.34 10.21
C ILE A 269 -27.17 -3.56 11.42
N GLU A 270 -27.54 -2.29 11.58
CA GLU A 270 -27.11 -1.44 12.70
C GLU A 270 -27.53 -2.01 14.07
N ASN A 271 -28.77 -2.49 14.20
CA ASN A 271 -29.30 -3.00 15.47
C ASN A 271 -28.61 -4.28 15.97
N TYR A 272 -28.03 -5.05 15.05
CA TYR A 272 -27.49 -6.38 15.35
C TYR A 272 -25.97 -6.48 15.22
N ASN A 273 -25.30 -5.41 14.77
CA ASN A 273 -23.85 -5.36 14.65
C ASN A 273 -23.30 -4.14 15.40
N ASP A 274 -22.31 -4.34 16.26
CA ASP A 274 -21.56 -3.25 16.91
C ASP A 274 -20.31 -2.95 16.08
N PHE A 275 -20.38 -1.88 15.28
CA PHE A 275 -19.23 -1.37 14.51
C PHE A 275 -18.50 -0.23 15.23
N GLY A 276 -18.92 0.16 16.43
CA GLY A 276 -18.39 1.35 17.13
C GLY A 276 -16.93 1.22 17.59
N LYS A 277 -16.29 0.09 17.31
CA LYS A 277 -14.85 -0.18 17.53
C LYS A 277 -14.12 -0.61 16.26
N ASP A 278 -14.84 -0.76 15.16
CA ASP A 278 -14.32 -1.29 13.91
C ASP A 278 -14.15 -0.14 12.92
N THR A 279 -13.01 -0.13 12.23
CA THR A 279 -12.76 0.75 11.09
C THR A 279 -13.11 -0.06 9.83
N VAL A 280 -14.19 0.31 9.15
CA VAL A 280 -14.88 -0.57 8.19
C VAL A 280 -14.89 0.04 6.78
N LEU A 281 -14.53 -0.77 5.78
CA LEU A 281 -14.90 -0.53 4.38
C LEU A 281 -16.16 -1.35 4.05
N PHE A 282 -17.31 -0.70 3.94
CA PHE A 282 -18.57 -1.34 3.61
C PHE A 282 -18.93 -1.09 2.15
N TYR A 283 -19.04 -2.14 1.35
CA TYR A 283 -19.43 -2.05 -0.06
C TYR A 283 -20.84 -2.61 -0.27
N GLY A 284 -21.81 -1.72 -0.41
CA GLY A 284 -23.22 -1.99 -0.69
C GLY A 284 -23.46 -2.32 -2.16
N GLY A 285 -23.04 -3.50 -2.61
CA GLY A 285 -23.15 -3.96 -4.00
C GLY A 285 -24.57 -4.38 -4.41
N PHE A 286 -25.58 -3.52 -4.24
CA PHE A 286 -26.97 -3.76 -4.63
C PHE A 286 -27.65 -2.47 -5.11
N CYS A 287 -28.71 -2.58 -5.91
CA CYS A 287 -29.40 -1.43 -6.49
C CYS A 287 -29.83 -0.40 -5.42
N TYR A 288 -29.65 0.88 -5.73
CA TYR A 288 -30.04 2.02 -4.86
C TYR A 288 -29.34 2.07 -3.49
N SER A 289 -28.25 1.33 -3.29
CA SER A 289 -27.58 1.24 -2.00
C SER A 289 -27.04 2.58 -1.46
N PHE A 290 -26.98 3.64 -2.26
CA PHE A 290 -26.64 4.99 -1.79
C PHE A 290 -27.86 5.92 -1.60
N LEU A 291 -29.06 5.35 -1.49
CA LEU A 291 -30.31 6.05 -1.21
C LEU A 291 -30.95 5.52 0.07
N GLY A 292 -31.97 6.24 0.57
CA GLY A 292 -32.52 5.98 1.90
C GLY A 292 -31.47 6.22 2.98
N ASP A 293 -31.50 5.42 4.04
CA ASP A 293 -30.63 5.60 5.21
C ASP A 293 -29.34 4.73 5.13
N TRP A 294 -29.11 4.00 4.03
CA TRP A 294 -27.92 3.14 3.92
C TRP A 294 -26.57 3.86 4.02
N PRO A 295 -26.38 5.06 3.43
CA PRO A 295 -25.17 5.84 3.65
C PRO A 295 -24.93 6.17 5.13
N ASP A 296 -25.99 6.38 5.90
CA ASP A 296 -25.90 6.76 7.31
C ASP A 296 -25.40 5.62 8.20
N LEU A 297 -25.36 4.38 7.69
CA LEU A 297 -24.74 3.24 8.38
C LEU A 297 -23.29 3.55 8.81
N VAL A 298 -22.58 4.43 8.08
CA VAL A 298 -21.23 4.85 8.43
C VAL A 298 -21.13 5.53 9.80
N GLU A 299 -22.22 6.13 10.29
CA GLU A 299 -22.27 6.76 11.62
C GLU A 299 -22.17 5.74 12.76
N SER A 300 -22.46 4.47 12.47
CA SER A 300 -22.32 3.36 13.42
C SER A 300 -20.88 2.85 13.54
N PHE A 301 -19.99 3.24 12.62
CA PHE A 301 -18.60 2.77 12.60
C PHE A 301 -17.75 3.59 13.59
N ALA A 302 -16.66 3.01 14.09
CA ALA A 302 -15.64 3.81 14.78
C ALA A 302 -15.01 4.81 13.81
N ASP A 303 -14.78 4.33 12.59
CA ASP A 303 -14.28 5.07 11.45
C ASP A 303 -14.53 4.25 10.16
N GLY A 304 -14.33 4.82 8.99
CA GLY A 304 -14.36 4.10 7.72
C GLY A 304 -15.33 4.67 6.70
N ALA A 305 -15.69 3.87 5.70
CA ALA A 305 -16.41 4.33 4.53
C ALA A 305 -17.49 3.34 4.07
N TYR A 306 -18.59 3.89 3.56
CA TYR A 306 -19.67 3.15 2.92
C TYR A 306 -19.74 3.52 1.43
N PHE A 307 -19.76 2.51 0.55
CA PHE A 307 -19.93 2.67 -0.90
C PHE A 307 -21.27 2.12 -1.37
N GLY A 308 -21.90 2.80 -2.33
CA GLY A 308 -23.15 2.34 -2.94
C GLY A 308 -23.51 3.06 -4.24
N PHE A 309 -24.72 2.82 -4.74
CA PHE A 309 -25.21 3.38 -6.01
C PHE A 309 -26.48 4.21 -5.83
N ASP A 310 -26.63 5.28 -6.62
CA ASP A 310 -27.82 6.14 -6.62
C ASP A 310 -28.99 5.60 -7.46
N TRP A 311 -28.84 4.40 -8.03
CA TRP A 311 -29.83 3.79 -8.90
C TRP A 311 -29.67 2.28 -9.04
N LYS A 312 -30.48 1.67 -9.92
CA LYS A 312 -30.27 0.28 -10.33
C LYS A 312 -28.98 0.17 -11.13
N VAL A 313 -28.12 -0.76 -10.72
CA VAL A 313 -26.77 -0.93 -11.26
C VAL A 313 -26.71 -2.23 -12.07
N TYR A 314 -26.01 -2.21 -13.20
CA TYR A 314 -25.75 -3.43 -13.95
C TYR A 314 -24.78 -4.33 -13.18
N THR A 315 -25.09 -5.63 -13.17
CA THR A 315 -24.33 -6.66 -12.45
C THR A 315 -22.83 -6.60 -12.72
N TYR A 316 -22.44 -6.47 -14.00
CA TYR A 316 -21.02 -6.36 -14.39
C TYR A 316 -20.38 -5.03 -13.97
N ARG A 317 -21.09 -3.90 -14.04
CA ARG A 317 -20.56 -2.59 -13.60
C ARG A 317 -20.24 -2.59 -12.11
N ASN A 318 -21.17 -3.12 -11.32
CA ASN A 318 -20.99 -3.31 -9.88
C ASN A 318 -19.78 -4.23 -9.57
N ALA A 319 -19.64 -5.35 -10.28
CA ALA A 319 -18.50 -6.25 -10.11
C ALA A 319 -17.16 -5.58 -10.49
N ASN A 320 -17.12 -4.84 -11.60
CA ASN A 320 -15.93 -4.13 -12.05
C ASN A 320 -15.47 -3.08 -11.03
N TRP A 321 -16.39 -2.26 -10.51
CA TRP A 321 -16.07 -1.26 -9.48
C TRP A 321 -15.56 -1.92 -8.20
N SER A 322 -16.20 -2.98 -7.73
CA SER A 322 -15.74 -3.72 -6.57
C SER A 322 -14.34 -4.30 -6.75
N VAL A 323 -14.09 -5.00 -7.86
CA VAL A 323 -12.77 -5.60 -8.14
C VAL A 323 -11.69 -4.54 -8.23
N ASN A 324 -11.97 -3.44 -8.92
CA ASN A 324 -11.04 -2.34 -9.09
C ASN A 324 -10.73 -1.63 -7.75
N LEU A 325 -11.76 -1.34 -6.94
CA LEU A 325 -11.60 -0.80 -5.59
C LEU A 325 -10.67 -1.68 -4.74
N MET A 326 -10.96 -2.98 -4.68
CA MET A 326 -10.16 -3.92 -3.89
C MET A 326 -8.75 -4.04 -4.44
N ALA A 327 -8.57 -4.09 -5.76
CA ALA A 327 -7.26 -4.20 -6.39
C ALA A 327 -6.37 -3.00 -6.08
N LEU A 328 -6.86 -1.78 -6.33
CA LEU A 328 -6.09 -0.55 -6.15
C LEU A 328 -5.79 -0.26 -4.68
N MET A 329 -6.79 -0.33 -3.81
CA MET A 329 -6.58 0.00 -2.39
C MET A 329 -5.70 -1.03 -1.66
N SER A 330 -5.52 -2.25 -2.19
CA SER A 330 -4.64 -3.28 -1.63
C SER A 330 -3.32 -3.46 -2.38
N ASP A 331 -3.01 -2.60 -3.35
CA ASP A 331 -1.75 -2.68 -4.08
C ASP A 331 -0.57 -2.19 -3.22
N THR A 332 0.17 -3.13 -2.64
CA THR A 332 1.36 -2.86 -1.83
C THR A 332 2.64 -2.72 -2.64
N SER A 333 2.57 -2.75 -3.98
CA SER A 333 3.73 -2.44 -4.83
C SER A 333 3.96 -0.93 -4.95
N GLU A 334 2.94 -0.14 -4.58
CA GLU A 334 3.01 1.31 -4.51
C GLU A 334 3.79 1.80 -3.29
N LEU A 335 4.41 2.98 -3.40
CA LEU A 335 5.11 3.61 -2.28
C LEU A 335 4.16 4.08 -1.18
N GLN A 336 2.90 4.33 -1.53
CA GLN A 336 1.86 4.84 -0.65
C GLN A 336 0.53 4.13 -0.97
N PRO A 337 -0.27 3.78 0.04
CA PRO A 337 -1.59 3.21 -0.16
C PRO A 337 -2.56 4.20 -0.80
N ILE A 338 -3.39 3.66 -1.68
CA ILE A 338 -4.55 4.35 -2.23
C ILE A 338 -5.65 4.39 -1.16
N ASN A 339 -6.10 5.59 -0.82
CA ASN A 339 -7.25 5.79 0.06
C ASN A 339 -8.55 5.93 -0.73
N THR A 340 -9.68 5.93 -0.01
CA THR A 340 -11.02 6.07 -0.60
C THR A 340 -11.18 7.30 -1.50
N GLU A 341 -10.72 8.47 -1.08
CA GLU A 341 -10.81 9.72 -1.85
C GLU A 341 -9.96 9.66 -3.13
N THR A 342 -8.74 9.13 -3.06
CA THR A 342 -7.89 8.91 -4.22
C THR A 342 -8.57 7.97 -5.21
N TRP A 343 -9.12 6.85 -4.74
CA TRP A 343 -9.84 5.93 -5.62
C TRP A 343 -11.05 6.61 -6.28
N MET A 344 -11.82 7.40 -5.54
CA MET A 344 -12.99 8.12 -6.05
C MET A 344 -12.64 9.19 -7.06
N SER A 345 -11.49 9.84 -6.90
CA SER A 345 -10.98 10.87 -7.81
C SER A 345 -10.13 10.33 -8.97
N ASP A 346 -9.81 9.03 -8.98
CA ASP A 346 -9.11 8.36 -10.06
C ASP A 346 -9.90 8.45 -11.38
N SER A 347 -9.35 9.19 -12.34
CA SER A 347 -9.94 9.44 -13.66
C SER A 347 -9.89 8.23 -14.60
N ASP A 348 -9.01 7.26 -14.33
CA ASP A 348 -8.88 6.05 -15.15
C ASP A 348 -9.97 5.01 -14.83
N VAL A 349 -10.68 5.22 -13.72
CA VAL A 349 -11.78 4.36 -13.27
C VAL A 349 -13.09 5.15 -13.39
N GLU A 350 -13.86 4.90 -14.46
CA GLU A 350 -15.18 5.49 -14.69
C GLU A 350 -16.09 5.33 -13.45
N LYS A 351 -16.57 6.41 -12.82
CA LYS A 351 -17.45 6.35 -11.62
C LYS A 351 -18.95 6.49 -11.90
N SER A 352 -19.33 6.48 -13.16
CA SER A 352 -20.72 6.62 -13.58
C SER A 352 -20.93 6.12 -14.99
N TYR A 353 -22.13 5.66 -15.33
CA TYR A 353 -22.46 5.32 -16.73
C TYR A 353 -23.90 5.72 -17.07
N TRP A 354 -24.17 5.96 -18.35
CA TRP A 354 -25.54 6.20 -18.84
C TRP A 354 -26.30 4.88 -19.00
N ASN A 355 -27.39 4.72 -18.26
CA ASN A 355 -28.34 3.63 -18.43
C ASN A 355 -29.42 4.07 -19.43
N SER A 356 -29.37 3.51 -20.65
CA SER A 356 -30.29 3.84 -21.73
C SER A 356 -31.71 3.33 -21.51
N GLN A 357 -31.90 2.28 -20.70
CA GLN A 357 -33.22 1.74 -20.40
C GLN A 357 -34.02 2.67 -19.50
N ASP A 358 -33.36 3.34 -18.56
CA ASP A 358 -33.99 4.27 -17.61
C ASP A 358 -33.82 5.74 -17.97
N GLU A 359 -33.12 6.03 -19.06
CA GLU A 359 -32.74 7.38 -19.47
C GLU A 359 -32.11 8.18 -18.32
N ARG A 360 -31.15 7.57 -17.61
CA ARG A 360 -30.49 8.14 -16.43
C ARG A 360 -29.01 7.75 -16.34
N THR A 361 -28.18 8.65 -15.80
CA THR A 361 -26.82 8.32 -15.35
C THR A 361 -26.84 7.67 -13.97
N VAL A 362 -26.19 6.52 -13.84
CA VAL A 362 -25.98 5.80 -12.59
C VAL A 362 -24.58 6.11 -12.08
N HIS A 363 -24.43 6.41 -10.80
CA HIS A 363 -23.15 6.72 -10.16
C HIS A 363 -22.86 5.75 -9.02
N ILE A 364 -21.57 5.49 -8.80
CA ILE A 364 -21.09 5.00 -7.51
C ILE A 364 -20.71 6.20 -6.64
N TYR A 365 -21.11 6.16 -5.38
CA TYR A 365 -20.78 7.16 -4.37
C TYR A 365 -20.19 6.49 -3.14
N TYR A 366 -19.63 7.32 -2.26
CA TYR A 366 -19.28 6.92 -0.90
C TYR A 366 -19.59 8.02 0.11
N THR A 367 -19.67 7.65 1.37
CA THR A 367 -19.68 8.53 2.54
C THR A 367 -18.75 7.97 3.63
N GLY A 368 -18.34 8.80 4.59
CA GLY A 368 -17.38 8.43 5.63
C GLY A 368 -15.99 9.06 5.46
N ASP A 369 -14.96 8.37 5.95
CA ASP A 369 -13.59 8.83 5.85
C ASP A 369 -12.96 8.58 4.47
N GLY A 370 -12.69 9.68 3.76
CA GLY A 370 -11.94 9.66 2.50
C GLY A 370 -10.49 9.19 2.64
N ASN A 371 -9.91 9.24 3.84
CA ASN A 371 -8.53 8.81 4.11
C ASN A 371 -8.41 7.32 4.46
N LEU A 372 -9.51 6.57 4.42
CA LEU A 372 -9.49 5.13 4.69
C LEU A 372 -8.61 4.39 3.70
N THR A 373 -7.67 3.59 4.20
CA THR A 373 -6.82 2.67 3.43
C THR A 373 -6.95 1.22 3.88
N LEU A 374 -6.50 0.29 3.03
CA LEU A 374 -6.44 -1.13 3.39
C LEU A 374 -5.09 -1.53 4.00
N TRP A 375 -4.03 -0.79 3.74
CA TRP A 375 -2.71 -0.98 4.33
C TRP A 375 -2.11 0.38 4.69
N GLY A 376 -1.09 0.40 5.54
CA GLY A 376 -0.43 1.63 5.99
C GLY A 376 1.03 1.66 5.57
N ASP A 377 1.71 2.80 5.77
CA ASP A 377 3.13 2.92 5.48
C ASP A 377 3.93 1.79 6.12
N VAL A 378 4.57 0.98 5.28
CA VAL A 378 5.57 0.02 5.72
C VAL A 378 6.92 0.73 5.64
N SER A 379 7.44 1.17 6.79
CA SER A 379 8.82 1.67 6.84
C SER A 379 9.72 0.59 7.41
N VAL A 380 10.74 0.20 6.65
CA VAL A 380 11.78 -0.72 7.09
C VAL A 380 13.09 0.05 7.16
N ASN A 381 13.67 0.13 8.35
CA ASN A 381 14.93 0.83 8.59
C ASN A 381 15.94 -0.15 9.18
N LEU A 382 17.15 -0.15 8.64
CA LEU A 382 18.26 -0.95 9.14
C LEU A 382 19.17 -0.06 9.99
N ILE A 383 19.45 -0.49 11.22
CA ILE A 383 20.24 0.25 12.20
C ILE A 383 21.40 -0.63 12.69
N ALA A 384 22.62 -0.11 12.61
CA ALA A 384 23.75 -0.67 13.35
C ALA A 384 23.63 -0.29 14.83
N MET A 385 23.64 -1.28 15.73
CA MET A 385 23.44 -1.04 17.16
C MET A 385 24.73 -0.70 17.92
N SER A 386 25.88 -0.73 17.25
CA SER A 386 27.16 -0.34 17.85
C SER A 386 27.16 1.14 18.20
N SER A 387 27.52 1.47 19.45
CA SER A 387 27.46 2.85 19.97
C SER A 387 28.47 3.80 19.33
N ASP A 388 29.51 3.26 18.70
CA ASP A 388 30.54 3.99 17.96
C ASP A 388 30.21 4.15 16.46
N GLY A 389 29.13 3.51 16.01
CA GLY A 389 28.62 3.51 14.65
C GLY A 389 29.27 2.48 13.71
N THR A 390 30.08 1.56 14.24
CA THR A 390 30.72 0.46 13.49
C THR A 390 29.70 -0.65 13.14
N PRO A 391 29.75 -1.34 11.99
CA PRO A 391 30.70 -1.20 10.87
C PRO A 391 30.13 -0.34 9.71
N VAL A 392 29.12 0.50 9.98
CA VAL A 392 28.40 1.26 8.94
C VAL A 392 29.01 2.66 8.74
N SER A 393 29.15 3.42 9.83
CA SER A 393 29.74 4.77 9.78
C SER A 393 31.25 4.80 10.01
N LYS A 394 31.81 3.67 10.46
CA LYS A 394 33.25 3.45 10.65
C LYS A 394 33.58 2.01 10.29
N PRO A 395 34.81 1.73 9.81
CA PRO A 395 35.26 0.36 9.58
C PRO A 395 35.18 -0.50 10.84
N GLY A 396 34.68 -1.72 10.68
CA GLY A 396 34.81 -2.80 11.66
C GLY A 396 36.14 -3.55 11.55
N GLU A 397 36.27 -4.62 12.32
CA GLU A 397 37.40 -5.54 12.32
C GLU A 397 36.90 -6.91 11.84
N ALA A 398 37.67 -7.56 10.95
CA ALA A 398 37.34 -8.91 10.52
C ALA A 398 37.32 -9.89 11.70
N GLY A 399 36.37 -10.83 11.67
CA GLY A 399 36.13 -11.82 12.72
C GLY A 399 35.39 -11.29 13.95
N VAL A 400 35.00 -10.01 13.98
CA VAL A 400 34.17 -9.43 15.04
C VAL A 400 32.69 -9.49 14.67
N ALA A 401 31.85 -9.82 15.65
CA ALA A 401 30.39 -9.83 15.48
C ALA A 401 29.80 -8.43 15.74
N TYR A 402 28.98 -7.96 14.81
CA TYR A 402 28.30 -6.67 14.86
C TYR A 402 26.79 -6.84 14.96
N PRO A 403 26.12 -6.21 15.94
CA PRO A 403 24.69 -6.30 16.10
C PRO A 403 23.95 -5.30 15.20
N PHE A 404 22.96 -5.80 14.47
CA PHE A 404 22.05 -5.01 13.64
C PHE A 404 20.61 -5.22 14.07
N LYS A 405 19.80 -4.17 13.86
CA LYS A 405 18.36 -4.19 14.10
C LYS A 405 17.63 -3.64 12.90
N CYS A 406 16.59 -4.35 12.50
CA CYS A 406 15.58 -3.92 11.56
C CYS A 406 14.41 -3.31 12.36
N GLU A 407 14.20 -2.01 12.21
CA GLU A 407 13.02 -1.32 12.74
C GLU A 407 11.94 -1.30 11.67
N VAL A 408 10.78 -1.84 12.02
CA VAL A 408 9.64 -1.94 11.12
C VAL A 408 8.48 -1.17 11.72
N VAL A 409 8.00 -0.17 11.00
CA VAL A 409 6.67 0.38 11.23
C VAL A 409 5.75 -0.34 10.26
N SER A 410 4.89 -1.20 10.80
CA SER A 410 3.90 -1.92 10.03
C SER A 410 2.71 -2.27 10.92
N ASN A 411 1.55 -2.38 10.31
CA ASN A 411 0.31 -2.90 10.85
C ASN A 411 0.24 -4.44 10.84
N ILE A 412 1.24 -5.12 10.29
CA ILE A 412 1.33 -6.58 10.24
C ILE A 412 2.00 -7.08 11.52
N SER A 413 1.29 -7.95 12.27
CA SER A 413 1.71 -8.38 13.60
C SER A 413 2.75 -9.50 13.62
N GLU A 414 2.81 -10.33 12.58
CA GLU A 414 3.74 -11.46 12.48
C GLU A 414 4.66 -11.28 11.27
N LEU A 415 5.95 -11.07 11.52
CA LEU A 415 6.96 -10.77 10.51
C LEU A 415 8.10 -11.80 10.55
N ASP A 416 8.60 -12.17 9.38
CA ASP A 416 9.85 -12.91 9.19
C ASP A 416 10.92 -11.98 8.59
N TYR A 417 12.18 -12.13 9.01
CA TYR A 417 13.29 -11.29 8.57
C TYR A 417 14.33 -12.16 7.87
N VAL A 418 14.64 -11.83 6.61
CA VAL A 418 15.64 -12.54 5.81
C VAL A 418 16.82 -11.60 5.59
N TRP A 419 17.93 -11.91 6.25
CA TRP A 419 19.16 -11.12 6.24
C TRP A 419 20.15 -11.69 5.22
N ASP A 420 20.70 -10.83 4.39
CA ASP A 420 21.70 -11.14 3.36
C ASP A 420 22.93 -10.27 3.65
N MET A 421 24.04 -10.93 3.99
CA MET A 421 25.24 -10.28 4.52
C MET A 421 26.11 -9.63 3.43
N GLY A 422 25.78 -9.83 2.15
CA GLY A 422 26.51 -9.24 1.02
C GLY A 422 27.88 -9.86 0.72
N ASP A 423 28.28 -10.91 1.44
CA ASP A 423 29.56 -11.62 1.31
C ASP A 423 29.49 -12.85 0.38
N GLY A 424 28.32 -13.10 -0.22
CA GLY A 424 28.06 -14.28 -1.07
C GLY A 424 27.68 -15.55 -0.30
N SER A 425 27.61 -15.49 1.04
CA SER A 425 27.04 -16.56 1.85
C SER A 425 25.51 -16.66 1.67
N SER A 426 24.90 -17.71 2.21
CA SER A 426 23.44 -17.88 2.15
C SER A 426 22.75 -16.97 3.15
N SER A 427 21.64 -16.35 2.74
CA SER A 427 20.81 -15.52 3.63
C SER A 427 20.30 -16.29 4.85
N VAL A 428 20.18 -15.60 5.98
CA VAL A 428 19.73 -16.15 7.26
C VAL A 428 18.34 -15.63 7.60
N THR A 429 17.43 -16.53 8.00
CA THR A 429 16.10 -16.15 8.49
C THR A 429 16.09 -16.14 10.01
N THR A 430 15.81 -14.99 10.64
CA THR A 430 15.83 -14.82 12.10
C THR A 430 14.86 -13.73 12.59
N SER A 431 15.04 -13.23 13.81
CA SER A 431 14.34 -12.07 14.37
C SER A 431 14.67 -10.75 13.66
N ASN A 432 14.02 -9.68 14.12
CA ASN A 432 14.33 -8.30 13.71
C ASN A 432 15.72 -7.82 14.18
N GLU A 433 16.43 -8.61 14.98
CA GLU A 433 17.82 -8.39 15.37
C GLU A 433 18.69 -9.58 14.91
N VAL A 434 19.92 -9.27 14.51
CA VAL A 434 20.92 -10.25 14.06
C VAL A 434 22.32 -9.81 14.48
N GLU A 435 23.18 -10.77 14.82
CA GLU A 435 24.64 -10.56 14.95
C GLU A 435 25.31 -11.12 13.70
N ILE A 436 26.09 -10.29 13.01
CA ILE A 436 26.77 -10.65 11.76
C ILE A 436 28.27 -10.52 11.94
N THR A 437 29.01 -11.50 11.43
CA THR A 437 30.48 -11.52 11.40
C THR A 437 30.93 -11.67 9.97
N TRP A 438 31.87 -10.84 9.55
CA TRP A 438 32.59 -10.97 8.28
C TRP A 438 34.01 -11.45 8.59
N ASP A 439 34.43 -12.55 7.97
CA ASP A 439 35.74 -13.18 8.24
C ASP A 439 36.90 -12.49 7.52
N GLU A 440 36.61 -11.68 6.52
CA GLU A 440 37.59 -10.99 5.67
C GLU A 440 37.35 -9.47 5.69
N ASP A 441 38.41 -8.71 5.45
CA ASP A 441 38.31 -7.27 5.24
C ASP A 441 37.62 -7.00 3.89
N GLY A 442 36.71 -6.04 3.83
CA GLY A 442 35.94 -5.75 2.63
C GLY A 442 34.78 -4.78 2.83
N GLN A 443 34.17 -4.40 1.69
CA GLN A 443 32.93 -3.65 1.60
C GLN A 443 31.78 -4.62 1.29
N TYR A 444 30.69 -4.52 2.03
CA TYR A 444 29.54 -5.42 1.94
C TYR A 444 28.22 -4.64 1.90
N GLU A 445 27.28 -5.03 1.05
CA GLU A 445 25.90 -4.50 1.09
C GLU A 445 25.06 -5.43 1.97
N LEU A 446 24.84 -5.03 3.23
CA LEU A 446 23.92 -5.73 4.13
C LEU A 446 22.49 -5.41 3.74
N LYS A 447 21.66 -6.43 3.52
CA LYS A 447 20.24 -6.29 3.17
C LYS A 447 19.35 -7.10 4.12
N VAL A 448 18.20 -6.55 4.49
CA VAL A 448 17.12 -7.27 5.18
C VAL A 448 15.81 -7.15 4.42
N ASP A 449 15.23 -8.29 4.04
CA ASP A 449 13.87 -8.38 3.53
C ASP A 449 12.94 -8.75 4.68
N VAL A 450 11.96 -7.89 4.95
CA VAL A 450 10.90 -8.15 5.92
C VAL A 450 9.71 -8.75 5.20
N LYS A 451 9.24 -9.90 5.68
CA LYS A 451 8.14 -10.65 5.10
C LYS A 451 6.97 -10.74 6.06
N ASP A 452 5.77 -10.68 5.51
CA ASP A 452 4.57 -11.11 6.23
C ASP A 452 4.62 -12.62 6.39
N LYS A 453 4.63 -13.08 7.65
CA LYS A 453 4.75 -14.50 7.98
C LYS A 453 3.57 -15.33 7.49
N SER A 454 2.39 -14.72 7.34
CA SER A 454 1.16 -15.41 6.98
C SER A 454 1.13 -15.84 5.51
N ASN A 455 1.75 -15.07 4.62
CA ASN A 455 1.70 -15.27 3.17
C ASN A 455 3.09 -15.36 2.50
N GLY A 456 4.17 -14.99 3.21
CA GLY A 456 5.55 -15.01 2.71
C GLY A 456 5.93 -13.84 1.81
N ASN A 457 5.05 -12.86 1.61
CA ASN A 457 5.30 -11.69 0.76
C ASN A 457 6.29 -10.75 1.43
N ILE A 458 7.20 -10.16 0.65
CA ILE A 458 8.09 -9.08 1.12
C ILE A 458 7.26 -7.81 1.25
N ILE A 459 7.26 -7.22 2.44
CA ILE A 459 6.53 -5.99 2.75
C ILE A 459 7.46 -4.76 2.78
N GLY A 460 8.77 -4.99 2.87
CA GLY A 460 9.76 -3.94 2.72
C GLY A 460 11.19 -4.49 2.80
N THR A 461 12.13 -3.70 2.30
CA THR A 461 13.55 -4.03 2.26
C THR A 461 14.35 -2.85 2.78
N ALA A 462 15.34 -3.10 3.62
CA ALA A 462 16.34 -2.10 4.01
C ALA A 462 17.76 -2.58 3.68
N LYS A 463 18.64 -1.62 3.43
CA LYS A 463 20.04 -1.86 3.07
C LYS A 463 20.97 -0.97 3.89
N ALA A 464 22.19 -1.43 4.10
CA ALA A 464 23.29 -0.65 4.65
C ALA A 464 24.63 -1.07 4.03
N ASP A 465 25.47 -0.10 3.72
CA ASP A 465 26.85 -0.34 3.34
C ASP A 465 27.68 -0.59 4.61
N VAL A 466 28.44 -1.68 4.61
CA VAL A 466 29.24 -2.15 5.74
C VAL A 466 30.70 -2.25 5.31
N GLN A 467 31.59 -1.63 6.09
CA GLN A 467 33.03 -1.72 5.89
C GLN A 467 33.69 -2.54 7.02
N ILE A 468 34.51 -3.52 6.65
CA ILE A 468 35.27 -4.38 7.57
C ILE A 468 36.75 -4.27 7.22
N GLY A 469 37.57 -4.09 8.25
CA GLY A 469 38.97 -3.75 8.14
C GLY A 469 39.19 -2.29 7.80
N ASP A 470 40.28 -1.73 8.32
CA ASP A 470 40.90 -0.57 7.69
C ASP A 470 41.52 -1.07 6.39
N GLN A 471 40.85 -0.84 5.26
CA GLN A 471 41.61 -0.86 4.02
C GLN A 471 42.68 0.20 4.15
N ASP A 472 43.96 -0.22 4.17
CA ASP A 472 45.10 0.68 4.32
C ASP A 472 45.08 1.64 3.11
N VAL A 473 44.38 2.77 3.26
CA VAL A 473 44.27 3.82 2.26
C VAL A 473 45.66 4.22 1.80
N LYS A 474 46.64 4.21 2.71
CA LYS A 474 48.02 4.47 2.36
C LYS A 474 48.58 3.40 1.43
N GLU A 475 48.34 2.11 1.68
CA GLU A 475 48.81 1.03 0.79
C GLU A 475 48.16 1.14 -0.59
N PHE A 476 46.84 1.37 -0.63
CA PHE A 476 46.12 1.59 -1.88
C PHE A 476 46.67 2.82 -2.64
N VAL A 477 46.73 3.99 -2.00
CA VAL A 477 47.17 5.21 -2.67
C VAL A 477 48.62 5.10 -3.13
N SER A 478 49.49 4.48 -2.32
CA SER A 478 50.89 4.24 -2.71
C SER A 478 51.05 3.22 -3.85
N SER A 479 50.01 2.44 -4.15
CA SER A 479 49.99 1.52 -5.30
C SER A 479 49.42 2.14 -6.57
N CYS A 480 48.78 3.30 -6.48
CA CYS A 480 48.23 4.01 -7.63
C CYS A 480 49.36 4.54 -8.51
N ASN A 481 49.28 4.28 -9.81
CA ASN A 481 50.19 4.81 -10.81
C ASN A 481 49.62 6.03 -11.53
N ASN A 482 48.32 6.30 -11.36
CA ASN A 482 47.63 7.43 -11.96
C ASN A 482 47.23 8.49 -10.92
N MET A 483 47.31 9.76 -11.31
CA MET A 483 46.79 10.90 -10.53
C MET A 483 45.92 11.79 -11.40
N VAL A 484 44.86 12.35 -10.82
CA VAL A 484 44.09 13.45 -11.41
C VAL A 484 44.16 14.63 -10.48
N PHE A 485 44.43 15.82 -11.01
CA PHE A 485 44.32 17.08 -10.29
C PHE A 485 43.29 18.00 -10.95
N LEU A 486 42.42 18.60 -10.13
CA LEU A 486 41.35 19.51 -10.54
C LEU A 486 41.41 20.79 -9.73
N PHE A 487 41.34 21.93 -10.44
CA PHE A 487 41.24 23.26 -9.83
C PHE A 487 40.41 24.18 -10.72
N GLY A 488 39.33 24.78 -10.19
CA GLY A 488 38.52 25.73 -10.94
C GLY A 488 37.29 26.29 -10.22
N PRO A 489 36.50 27.17 -10.87
CA PRO A 489 36.64 27.65 -12.25
C PRO A 489 37.71 28.75 -12.47
N ARG A 490 37.97 29.01 -13.77
CA ARG A 490 39.07 29.81 -14.33
C ARG A 490 39.18 31.27 -13.87
N TYR A 491 38.07 31.86 -13.39
CA TYR A 491 38.04 33.24 -12.91
C TYR A 491 38.55 33.39 -11.46
N ALA A 492 39.05 32.31 -10.87
CA ALA A 492 39.66 32.34 -9.55
C ALA A 492 40.99 33.12 -9.52
N LEU A 493 41.68 33.37 -10.63
CA LEU A 493 42.97 34.09 -10.61
C LEU A 493 42.78 35.61 -10.71
N VAL A 494 43.40 36.35 -9.78
CA VAL A 494 43.38 37.83 -9.74
C VAL A 494 44.71 38.38 -10.21
N TRP A 495 44.76 39.03 -11.37
CA TRP A 495 46.00 39.60 -11.93
C TRP A 495 46.35 40.96 -11.31
N GLU A 496 47.65 41.30 -11.23
CA GLU A 496 48.14 42.55 -10.62
C GLU A 496 47.54 43.84 -11.21
N ASN A 497 47.08 43.82 -12.45
CA ASN A 497 46.44 44.96 -13.10
C ASN A 497 44.96 45.17 -12.70
N GLY A 498 44.45 44.38 -11.75
CA GLY A 498 43.07 44.44 -11.26
C GLY A 498 42.02 43.95 -12.26
N ARG A 499 42.42 43.44 -13.43
CA ARG A 499 41.50 42.73 -14.32
C ARG A 499 41.33 41.30 -13.81
N SER A 500 40.10 40.94 -13.45
CA SER A 500 39.67 39.54 -13.48
C SER A 500 39.77 39.10 -14.94
N GLY A 501 40.86 38.40 -15.28
CA GLY A 501 41.15 38.03 -16.65
C GLY A 501 40.16 36.97 -17.12
N ASP A 502 39.48 37.25 -18.24
CA ASP A 502 38.83 36.23 -19.03
C ASP A 502 39.94 35.43 -19.73
N ALA A 503 40.46 34.41 -19.04
CA ALA A 503 41.42 33.46 -19.60
C ALA A 503 40.69 32.65 -20.68
N THR A 504 40.61 33.24 -21.87
CA THR A 504 39.67 32.88 -22.93
C THR A 504 39.98 31.56 -23.63
N LYS A 505 41.01 30.80 -23.23
CA LYS A 505 41.29 29.46 -23.78
C LYS A 505 41.95 28.54 -22.75
N GLY A 506 41.37 27.35 -22.59
CA GLY A 506 41.99 26.23 -21.88
C GLY A 506 41.16 25.75 -20.71
N TYR A 507 40.45 24.64 -20.90
CA TYR A 507 40.26 23.61 -19.88
C TYR A 507 40.71 23.88 -18.42
N GLY A 508 39.82 23.90 -17.42
CA GLY A 508 40.21 23.53 -16.04
C GLY A 508 40.10 22.01 -15.85
N ASP A 509 40.48 21.24 -16.87
CA ASP A 509 40.13 19.84 -17.02
C ASP A 509 41.30 18.94 -16.62
N PHE A 510 41.03 18.07 -15.66
CA PHE A 510 41.57 16.72 -15.50
C PHE A 510 42.95 16.50 -16.11
N GLU A 511 44.00 16.86 -15.37
CA GLU A 511 45.34 16.42 -15.78
C GLU A 511 45.59 15.02 -15.25
N TRP A 512 45.54 14.04 -16.16
CA TRP A 512 45.83 12.63 -15.91
C TRP A 512 47.34 12.40 -15.96
N TYR A 513 47.95 12.16 -14.80
CA TYR A 513 49.35 11.76 -14.68
C TYR A 513 49.42 10.25 -14.70
N ASN A 514 49.83 9.64 -15.82
CA ASN A 514 49.82 8.17 -15.96
C ASN A 514 51.12 7.47 -15.53
N ASN A 515 51.99 8.14 -14.78
CA ASN A 515 53.32 7.63 -14.40
C ASN A 515 53.78 8.16 -13.04
N LEU A 516 52.98 8.03 -12.00
CA LEU A 516 53.43 8.34 -10.64
C LEU A 516 54.59 7.43 -10.22
N VAL A 517 55.65 8.03 -9.67
CA VAL A 517 56.78 7.33 -9.07
C VAL A 517 56.76 7.55 -7.57
N TRP A 518 56.62 6.46 -6.82
CA TRP A 518 56.58 6.47 -5.36
C TRP A 518 57.95 6.17 -4.74
N SER A 519 58.23 6.83 -3.61
CA SER A 519 59.39 6.59 -2.74
C SER A 519 58.92 6.63 -1.28
N GLY A 520 58.42 5.51 -0.78
CA GLY A 520 57.71 5.47 0.50
C GLY A 520 56.37 6.20 0.38
N LEU A 521 56.13 7.17 1.27
CA LEU A 521 54.89 7.97 1.26
C LEU A 521 54.96 9.18 0.32
N SER A 522 56.10 9.40 -0.35
CA SER A 522 56.27 10.51 -1.28
C SER A 522 56.06 10.05 -2.71
N PHE A 523 55.45 10.91 -3.54
CA PHE A 523 55.23 10.66 -4.96
C PHE A 523 55.73 11.81 -5.81
N THR A 524 56.10 11.49 -7.05
CA THR A 524 56.43 12.46 -8.08
C THR A 524 55.80 12.03 -9.41
N GLY A 525 55.42 12.98 -10.25
CA GLY A 525 54.88 12.70 -11.58
C GLY A 525 55.16 13.85 -12.53
N THR A 526 55.32 13.52 -13.82
CA THR A 526 55.47 14.51 -14.88
C THR A 526 54.52 14.15 -16.02
N LEU A 527 53.73 15.12 -16.46
CA LEU A 527 52.88 15.04 -17.64
C LEU A 527 53.37 16.07 -18.65
N THR A 528 53.69 15.64 -19.86
CA THR A 528 54.04 16.53 -20.97
C THR A 528 53.02 16.33 -22.08
N ALA A 529 52.44 17.42 -22.58
CA ALA A 529 51.54 17.37 -23.73
C ALA A 529 52.25 16.82 -24.97
N ASP A 530 51.54 16.08 -25.83
CA ASP A 530 52.13 15.47 -27.04
C ASP A 530 52.78 16.50 -27.99
N ASP A 531 52.25 17.72 -28.02
CA ASP A 531 52.77 18.85 -28.80
C ASP A 531 53.81 19.70 -28.04
N ASN A 532 54.18 19.30 -26.83
CA ASN A 532 54.99 20.04 -25.87
C ASN A 532 54.41 21.44 -25.52
N SER A 533 53.11 21.67 -25.73
CA SER A 533 52.46 22.94 -25.36
C SER A 533 52.39 23.14 -23.85
N TYR A 534 52.50 22.08 -23.04
CA TYR A 534 52.66 22.20 -21.60
C TYR A 534 53.40 21.03 -20.96
N THR A 535 53.94 21.28 -19.77
CA THR A 535 54.55 20.30 -18.88
C THR A 535 54.09 20.59 -17.45
N ASN A 536 53.49 19.59 -16.81
CA ASN A 536 53.08 19.65 -15.43
C ASN A 536 53.91 18.68 -14.61
N ASN A 537 54.45 19.16 -13.49
CA ASN A 537 55.16 18.36 -12.52
C ASN A 537 54.36 18.35 -11.24
N VAL A 538 54.17 17.19 -10.65
CA VAL A 538 53.65 17.05 -9.31
C VAL A 538 54.69 16.41 -8.41
N THR A 539 54.82 16.93 -7.20
CA THR A 539 55.55 16.27 -6.11
C THR A 539 54.71 16.33 -4.86
N GLY A 540 54.60 15.26 -4.09
CA GLY A 540 53.81 15.29 -2.87
C GLY A 540 54.12 14.15 -1.92
N ASN A 541 53.33 14.07 -0.86
CA ASN A 541 53.36 13.02 0.13
C ASN A 541 51.97 12.77 0.69
N ILE A 542 51.69 11.52 1.05
CA ILE A 542 50.52 11.15 1.86
C ILE A 542 50.90 11.04 3.34
N SER A 543 49.93 11.18 4.23
CA SER A 543 50.12 10.92 5.67
C SER A 543 50.32 9.43 5.95
N GLY A 544 50.82 9.10 7.15
CA GLY A 544 51.11 7.72 7.55
C GLY A 544 49.89 6.77 7.59
N ASP A 545 48.68 7.32 7.61
CA ASP A 545 47.38 6.64 7.54
C ASP A 545 46.68 6.81 6.18
N GLY A 546 47.30 7.52 5.23
CA GLY A 546 46.70 7.84 3.92
C GLY A 546 45.54 8.83 3.95
N GLN A 547 45.15 9.36 5.11
CA GLN A 547 43.98 10.23 5.27
C GLN A 547 44.20 11.68 4.82
N LYS A 548 45.46 12.06 4.55
CA LYS A 548 45.81 13.40 4.10
C LYS A 548 46.85 13.34 2.99
N VAL A 549 46.81 14.32 2.11
CA VAL A 549 47.81 14.51 1.06
C VAL A 549 48.34 15.96 1.06
N SER A 550 49.65 16.11 0.93
CA SER A 550 50.32 17.39 0.67
C SER A 550 51.02 17.30 -0.67
N PHE A 551 50.93 18.33 -1.50
CA PHE A 551 51.51 18.29 -2.83
C PHE A 551 51.81 19.68 -3.39
N VAL A 552 52.70 19.71 -4.37
CA VAL A 552 53.05 20.86 -5.19
C VAL A 552 52.80 20.47 -6.63
N VAL A 553 51.96 21.24 -7.33
CA VAL A 553 51.79 21.16 -8.78
C VAL A 553 52.48 22.36 -9.42
N GLU A 554 53.34 22.11 -10.40
CA GLU A 554 54.03 23.10 -11.21
C GLU A 554 53.69 22.90 -12.68
N GLN A 555 52.96 23.84 -13.28
CA GLN A 555 52.63 23.88 -14.69
C GLN A 555 53.51 24.90 -15.41
N ASN A 556 54.12 24.47 -16.51
CA ASN A 556 54.75 25.34 -17.49
C ASN A 556 54.04 25.12 -18.83
N SER A 557 53.59 26.18 -19.50
CA SER A 557 52.93 26.05 -20.81
C SER A 557 53.37 27.13 -21.78
N TYR A 558 53.24 26.84 -23.07
CA TYR A 558 53.55 27.67 -24.20
C TYR A 558 52.45 27.56 -25.26
N ASP A 559 51.75 28.66 -25.52
CA ASP A 559 50.77 28.76 -26.61
C ASP A 559 51.42 29.43 -27.83
N SER A 560 51.74 28.60 -28.81
CA SER A 560 52.34 29.02 -30.08
C SER A 560 51.47 29.97 -30.93
N ASN A 561 50.15 30.07 -30.68
CA ASN A 561 49.29 30.99 -31.44
C ASN A 561 49.36 32.43 -30.93
N SER A 562 49.71 32.59 -29.66
CA SER A 562 49.76 33.87 -28.97
C SER A 562 51.17 34.24 -28.50
N ASP A 563 52.16 33.39 -28.79
CA ASP A 563 53.54 33.48 -28.28
C ASP A 563 53.58 33.75 -26.77
N THR A 564 52.62 33.15 -26.04
CA THR A 564 52.43 33.36 -24.61
C THR A 564 52.91 32.14 -23.84
N HIS A 565 53.72 32.39 -22.83
CA HIS A 565 54.19 31.41 -21.86
C HIS A 565 53.44 31.61 -20.54
N SER A 566 53.09 30.52 -19.87
CA SER A 566 52.49 30.55 -18.54
C SER A 566 53.23 29.65 -17.59
N TYR A 567 53.40 30.12 -16.36
CA TYR A 567 53.91 29.35 -15.23
C TYR A 567 52.97 29.46 -14.05
N TYR A 568 52.55 28.33 -13.51
CA TYR A 568 51.74 28.24 -12.31
C TYR A 568 52.36 27.25 -11.34
N LYS A 569 52.44 27.61 -10.07
CA LYS A 569 52.88 26.73 -8.98
C LYS A 569 51.88 26.83 -7.84
N PHE A 570 51.39 25.67 -7.41
CA PHE A 570 50.33 25.54 -6.44
C PHE A 570 50.78 24.57 -5.34
N THR A 571 50.82 25.02 -4.08
CA THR A 571 51.19 24.18 -2.93
C THR A 571 49.99 23.96 -2.02
N VAL A 572 49.68 22.70 -1.75
CA VAL A 572 48.60 22.27 -0.86
C VAL A 572 49.19 21.43 0.27
N GLU A 573 48.76 21.67 1.50
CA GLU A 573 49.17 20.89 2.65
C GLU A 573 47.98 20.27 3.38
N ASN A 574 48.14 19.01 3.81
CA ASN A 574 47.20 18.30 4.67
C ASN A 574 45.76 18.21 4.10
N TYR A 575 45.62 18.10 2.78
CA TYR A 575 44.33 18.01 2.12
C TYR A 575 43.64 16.69 2.49
N PRO A 576 42.41 16.72 3.04
CA PRO A 576 41.79 15.53 3.64
C PRO A 576 41.24 14.57 2.60
N LEU A 577 41.24 13.28 2.94
CA LEU A 577 40.55 12.24 2.18
C LEU A 577 39.04 12.50 2.29
N ASP A 578 38.40 12.52 1.13
CA ASP A 578 36.95 12.73 0.97
C ASP A 578 36.27 11.39 0.71
N TYR A 579 36.79 10.65 -0.26
CA TYR A 579 36.18 9.39 -0.68
C TYR A 579 37.24 8.36 -1.07
N PHE A 580 36.97 7.10 -0.76
CA PHE A 580 37.85 5.98 -1.10
C PHE A 580 37.01 4.80 -1.59
N ASN A 581 37.30 4.33 -2.81
CA ASN A 581 36.67 3.20 -3.44
C ASN A 581 37.71 2.11 -3.72
N PRO A 582 37.70 1.00 -2.98
CA PRO A 582 38.66 -0.06 -3.20
C PRO A 582 38.39 -0.85 -4.49
N PRO A 583 39.41 -1.55 -5.01
CA PRO A 583 39.36 -2.28 -6.29
C PRO A 583 38.55 -3.60 -6.25
N SER A 584 37.59 -3.80 -5.33
CA SER A 584 36.91 -5.10 -5.17
C SER A 584 36.12 -5.58 -6.41
N SER A 585 35.87 -4.71 -7.40
CA SER A 585 35.24 -5.09 -8.69
C SER A 585 35.58 -4.20 -9.90
N GLY A 586 36.60 -3.34 -9.82
CA GLY A 586 36.96 -2.41 -10.91
C GLY A 586 38.19 -1.55 -10.61
N ASN A 587 38.36 -0.42 -11.32
CA ASN A 587 39.45 0.54 -11.11
C ASN A 587 39.27 1.25 -9.76
N GLY A 588 39.99 0.78 -8.74
CA GLY A 588 39.99 1.42 -7.42
C GLY A 588 40.50 2.86 -7.50
N TRP A 589 39.98 3.74 -6.63
CA TRP A 589 40.41 5.14 -6.56
C TRP A 589 40.24 5.76 -5.18
N ALA A 590 41.06 6.77 -4.88
CA ALA A 590 40.96 7.60 -3.69
C ALA A 590 40.91 9.07 -4.09
N SER A 591 40.01 9.85 -3.49
CA SER A 591 39.84 11.28 -3.74
C SER A 591 40.01 12.07 -2.46
N TYR A 592 40.79 13.13 -2.56
CA TYR A 592 40.98 14.12 -1.51
C TYR A 592 40.35 15.43 -1.96
N SER A 593 39.40 15.92 -1.16
CA SER A 593 38.61 17.11 -1.46
C SER A 593 37.97 17.67 -0.18
N VAL A 594 37.45 18.90 -0.23
CA VAL A 594 36.62 19.47 0.83
C VAL A 594 35.26 19.84 0.24
N GLU A 595 34.19 19.53 0.95
CA GLU A 595 32.81 19.75 0.46
C GLU A 595 32.51 21.24 0.25
N GLU A 596 32.94 22.09 1.18
CA GLU A 596 32.70 23.53 1.12
C GLU A 596 33.85 24.26 0.44
N SER A 597 33.56 24.90 -0.69
CA SER A 597 34.53 25.71 -1.45
C SER A 597 35.30 26.75 -0.62
N GLN A 598 34.68 27.29 0.43
CA GLN A 598 35.28 28.29 1.31
C GLN A 598 36.45 27.75 2.14
N ASP A 599 36.50 26.43 2.36
CA ASP A 599 37.54 25.79 3.17
C ASP A 599 38.82 25.53 2.38
N ILE A 600 38.75 25.54 1.04
CA ILE A 600 39.90 25.29 0.16
C ILE A 600 41.08 26.19 0.50
N GLN A 601 40.82 27.47 0.81
CA GLN A 601 41.85 28.46 1.15
C GLN A 601 42.69 28.07 2.37
N ASN A 602 42.16 27.22 3.26
CA ASN A 602 42.85 26.79 4.47
C ASN A 602 43.97 25.77 4.17
N TYR A 603 43.93 25.13 3.01
CA TYR A 603 44.86 24.08 2.62
C TYR A 603 45.90 24.55 1.60
N VAL A 604 45.62 25.64 0.87
CA VAL A 604 46.54 26.20 -0.12
C VAL A 604 47.52 27.14 0.59
N THR A 605 48.74 26.69 0.80
CA THR A 605 49.75 27.44 1.57
C THR A 605 50.55 28.42 0.73
N SER A 606 50.65 28.19 -0.59
CA SER A 606 51.23 29.15 -1.52
C SER A 606 50.74 28.97 -2.95
N PHE A 607 50.71 30.08 -3.68
CA PHE A 607 50.43 30.12 -5.11
C PHE A 607 51.36 31.14 -5.79
N GLU A 608 51.95 30.75 -6.92
CA GLU A 608 52.69 31.63 -7.81
C GLU A 608 52.15 31.44 -9.23
N GLY A 609 51.80 32.55 -9.90
CA GLY A 609 51.33 32.52 -11.28
C GLY A 609 51.93 33.66 -12.08
N ARG A 610 52.42 33.39 -13.29
CA ARG A 610 52.90 34.41 -14.22
C ARG A 610 52.60 34.02 -15.66
N ASN A 611 52.24 35.01 -16.47
CA ASN A 611 52.17 34.90 -17.92
C ASN A 611 53.14 35.90 -18.53
N TRP A 612 53.87 35.50 -19.57
CA TRP A 612 54.70 36.43 -20.33
C TRP A 612 54.66 36.10 -21.81
N ASP A 613 54.88 37.09 -22.66
CA ASP A 613 55.03 36.90 -24.10
C ASP A 613 56.46 37.14 -24.56
N ASP A 614 56.77 36.76 -25.79
CA ASP A 614 58.08 36.96 -26.41
C ASP A 614 58.43 38.45 -26.64
N SER A 615 57.45 39.37 -26.50
CA SER A 615 57.69 40.81 -26.54
C SER A 615 58.25 41.37 -25.22
N GLY A 616 58.32 40.54 -24.18
CA GLY A 616 58.79 40.90 -22.85
C GLY A 616 57.70 41.49 -21.96
N TYR A 617 56.43 41.43 -22.37
CA TYR A 617 55.30 41.75 -21.50
C TYR A 617 55.10 40.60 -20.51
N SER A 618 55.02 40.91 -19.21
CA SER A 618 54.81 39.92 -18.14
C SER A 618 53.70 40.40 -17.21
N MET A 619 52.82 39.48 -16.82
CA MET A 619 51.77 39.68 -15.82
C MET A 619 51.94 38.66 -14.71
N HIS A 620 51.88 39.11 -13.46
CA HIS A 620 51.85 38.22 -12.30
C HIS A 620 50.42 38.09 -11.76
N VAL A 621 50.12 36.92 -11.21
CA VAL A 621 48.91 36.70 -10.43
C VAL A 621 49.14 37.24 -9.02
N SER A 622 48.29 38.19 -8.62
CA SER A 622 48.34 38.85 -7.31
C SER A 622 47.60 38.09 -6.21
N GLY A 623 46.74 37.14 -6.57
CA GLY A 623 45.99 36.33 -5.60
C GLY A 623 44.95 35.41 -6.24
N ILE A 624 44.18 34.75 -5.37
CA ILE A 624 43.09 33.84 -5.73
C ILE A 624 41.77 34.38 -5.17
N ASN A 625 40.74 34.44 -6.00
CA ASN A 625 39.35 34.70 -5.62
C ASN A 625 38.70 33.39 -5.18
N TRP A 626 38.80 33.09 -3.89
CA TRP A 626 38.30 31.85 -3.28
C TRP A 626 36.78 31.67 -3.42
N GLU A 627 36.01 32.77 -3.44
CA GLU A 627 34.55 32.72 -3.63
C GLU A 627 34.17 32.20 -5.03
N SER A 628 35.09 32.28 -5.99
CA SER A 628 34.90 31.79 -7.35
C SER A 628 35.42 30.39 -7.56
N ILE A 629 36.00 29.70 -6.56
CA ILE A 629 36.44 28.32 -6.70
C ILE A 629 35.26 27.40 -6.38
N SER A 630 34.96 26.47 -7.27
CA SER A 630 33.94 25.43 -7.08
C SER A 630 34.56 24.06 -6.86
N VAL A 631 35.83 23.87 -7.17
CA VAL A 631 36.52 22.59 -7.00
C VAL A 631 38.03 22.76 -6.84
N LEU A 632 38.57 22.10 -5.82
CA LEU A 632 39.97 21.67 -5.73
C LEU A 632 39.92 20.18 -5.38
N ARG A 633 40.38 19.29 -6.25
CA ARG A 633 40.33 17.83 -6.00
C ARG A 633 41.59 17.17 -6.52
N ILE A 634 42.09 16.19 -5.77
CA ILE A 634 43.14 15.29 -6.23
C ILE A 634 42.65 13.85 -6.08
N GLY A 635 42.75 13.08 -7.15
CA GLY A 635 42.37 11.67 -7.20
C GLY A 635 43.56 10.78 -7.53
N PHE A 636 43.65 9.61 -6.91
CA PHE A 636 44.64 8.57 -7.21
C PHE A 636 43.89 7.34 -7.74
N TYR A 637 44.39 6.72 -8.81
CA TYR A 637 43.73 5.60 -9.48
C TYR A 637 44.71 4.45 -9.75
N GLN A 638 44.23 3.23 -9.61
CA GLN A 638 44.88 2.03 -10.15
C GLN A 638 44.41 1.81 -11.60
N ASP A 639 45.33 1.36 -12.46
CA ASP A 639 45.02 0.89 -13.82
C ASP A 639 44.20 -0.41 -13.86
#